data_AF-A0A2N3FVW2-F1
#
_entry.id   AF-A0A2N3FVW2-F1
#
_cell.length_a   1.000
_cell.length_b   1.000
_cell.length_c   1.000
_cell.angle_alpha   90.00
_cell.angle_beta   90.00
_cell.angle_gamma   90.00
#
_symmetry.space_group_name_H-M   'P 1'
#
loop_
_entity.id
_entity.type
_entity.pdbx_description
1 polymer ?
#
loop_
_entity_poly.entity_id
_entity_poly.type
_entity_poly.pdbx_seq_one_letter_code
_entity_poly.pdbx_strand_id
1 'polypeptide(L)'
;MKVATRVLSVTVGLALALGTALVQSPAASASVSSSTKTKFISSLVSVAQKTQNKFGVPASVLIAQAIEASDWGTSSVVSKAKNYFNTPCSATMTASQFAQLADDQVGKPYVLGAETAISDPNPPKFDCSELVQWLFGRSGNPITDLAASQYNVTKKVSGSPKVGDLVFLRNNPARSNGIGHVAVLTKKLSNGDWRIIEARGHAYGVVRSTLSYWKSRSYYAGLRRYPSFTLANGDSVTASASGIYKSGCTTIGSTTYSKFSSMTNSFYGNASAITSDSAYADARKVMSSIPKFVDELAKVVQPKDASGYAKTLDDLIASYNLTDYDVVPIGLVLESGDSGFRVSALQNLLKAAGYSTSITGKYDSATVSAVKKFQKAKGLTVDGQSGRYTLTALFSKLSSGTSGTLTSALNALLGGLGYSTTSGSSFGSATLASLKSFQATAGRSPSGNVDANTWAALFMALDSSQPAVSGTAKVGQTLTVDAGTWGPGTVALSYQWYRDSSAIGGADGTSYAVQADDAGSKLSVEVSGLKTGYTVTARTSAATSMVDNASFTATPDPTVSGTAKIGQTLTASAGTWKPTPAKLTYQWLRGGKAISGATKSSYTVLVDDAGAKLSVAVTGSKDGYTSVTTTSDATSAVSGAVSGSTPKISGTATVDSTLKASAGTWGPSGVKLAYQWYRGADAIDGATATSYKVTAQDSGNQLSVRVTGSLDGYAAVTKASAPLAVGKLTFTSTYTPKISGTAKVGKKLVIVRGVWKPGPVTYRYQWYRGSSKIAGATGKSYTLKSSDKGKTIKVKLVVSKWYYSTVTKVSKSVKVS
;
A
#
# COMPACT_ATOMS: atom_id res chain seq x y z
N MET A 1 -2.10 -4.21 61.13
CA MET A 1 -1.83 -5.45 61.91
C MET A 1 -0.46 -5.97 61.52
N LYS A 2 0.29 -6.43 62.54
CA LYS A 2 1.65 -6.99 62.56
C LYS A 2 1.84 -8.13 61.53
N VAL A 3 2.88 -8.10 60.68
CA VAL A 3 4.25 -8.69 60.79
C VAL A 3 4.31 -10.23 60.67
N ALA A 4 5.04 -10.70 59.64
CA ALA A 4 6.09 -11.76 59.64
C ALA A 4 6.49 -12.02 58.16
N THR A 5 7.62 -11.59 57.57
CA THR A 5 9.07 -11.67 57.87
C THR A 5 9.69 -13.05 57.60
N ARG A 6 10.59 -13.10 56.59
CA ARG A 6 11.98 -13.67 56.55
C ARG A 6 12.36 -13.91 55.08
N VAL A 7 13.28 -13.19 54.42
CA VAL A 7 14.72 -12.89 54.65
C VAL A 7 15.62 -14.14 54.59
N LEU A 8 16.40 -14.23 53.50
CA LEU A 8 17.79 -14.74 53.47
C LEU A 8 18.54 -13.86 52.44
N SER A 9 19.32 -12.87 52.88
CA SER A 9 20.77 -12.96 53.16
C SER A 9 21.64 -12.64 51.94
N VAL A 10 22.07 -11.37 51.88
CA VAL A 10 23.17 -10.82 51.07
C VAL A 10 24.37 -10.59 51.99
N THR A 11 25.56 -11.07 51.63
CA THR A 11 26.89 -10.54 52.04
C THR A 11 27.93 -11.12 51.07
N VAL A 12 28.36 -10.42 50.01
CA VAL A 12 29.39 -9.34 49.87
C VAL A 12 30.84 -9.85 49.79
N GLY A 13 31.54 -9.38 48.74
CA GLY A 13 33.00 -9.37 48.54
C GLY A 13 33.36 -9.97 47.18
N LEU A 14 33.88 -9.28 46.17
CA LEU A 14 34.76 -8.12 46.16
C LEU A 14 34.62 -7.40 44.80
N ALA A 15 34.46 -6.08 44.82
CA ALA A 15 34.57 -5.24 43.64
C ALA A 15 36.05 -4.97 43.34
N LEU A 16 36.47 -5.19 42.09
CA LEU A 16 37.63 -4.49 41.53
C LEU A 16 37.22 -3.85 40.20
N ALA A 17 37.56 -2.57 40.12
CA ALA A 17 37.23 -1.62 39.09
C ALA A 17 37.71 -2.05 37.69
N LEU A 18 36.84 -1.86 36.69
CA LEU A 18 37.27 -1.59 35.33
C LEU A 18 36.72 -0.21 34.96
N GLY A 19 37.65 0.73 34.88
CA GLY A 19 37.39 2.10 34.52
C GLY A 19 36.77 2.21 33.14
N THR A 20 35.96 3.26 33.00
CA THR A 20 35.60 3.87 31.73
C THR A 20 36.86 4.40 31.04
N ALA A 21 37.59 3.52 30.38
CA ALA A 21 38.47 3.91 29.30
C ALA A 21 37.59 4.01 28.06
N LEU A 22 37.48 5.22 27.51
CA LEU A 22 37.26 5.43 26.09
C LEU A 22 38.33 4.61 25.35
N VAL A 23 37.99 3.36 25.02
CA VAL A 23 38.72 2.59 24.04
C VAL A 23 38.45 3.31 22.74
N GLN A 24 39.40 4.15 22.32
CA GLN A 24 39.65 4.39 20.91
C GLN A 24 39.39 3.06 20.19
N SER A 25 38.44 3.07 19.27
CA SER A 25 38.15 1.95 18.39
C SER A 25 39.45 1.25 18.06
N PRO A 26 39.62 -0.06 18.35
CA PRO A 26 40.79 -0.76 17.87
C PRO A 26 40.86 -0.47 16.38
N ALA A 27 42.01 0.02 15.93
CA ALA A 27 42.27 0.35 14.53
C ALA A 27 41.61 -0.73 13.67
N ALA A 28 40.73 -0.30 12.76
CA ALA A 28 39.91 -1.16 11.92
C ALA A 28 40.71 -2.42 11.56
N SER A 29 40.31 -3.56 12.12
CA SER A 29 40.82 -4.85 11.71
C SER A 29 40.74 -4.86 10.20
N ALA A 30 41.89 -4.93 9.52
CA ALA A 30 41.99 -4.68 8.09
C ALA A 30 40.83 -5.38 7.38
N SER A 31 39.91 -4.59 6.82
CA SER A 31 38.68 -5.13 6.25
C SER A 31 39.06 -6.19 5.22
N VAL A 32 38.61 -7.43 5.44
CA VAL A 32 38.89 -8.53 4.51
C VAL A 32 38.46 -8.08 3.13
N SER A 33 39.41 -7.99 2.19
CA SER A 33 39.15 -7.39 0.89
C SER A 33 38.03 -8.15 0.17
N SER A 34 37.24 -7.45 -0.63
CA SER A 34 36.15 -8.07 -1.40
C SER A 34 36.62 -9.27 -2.24
N SER A 35 37.85 -9.21 -2.78
CA SER A 35 38.46 -10.32 -3.53
C SER A 35 38.77 -11.54 -2.66
N THR A 36 39.16 -11.34 -1.40
CA THR A 36 39.40 -12.42 -0.43
C THR A 36 38.08 -13.06 0.00
N LYS A 37 37.04 -12.25 0.21
CA LYS A 37 35.68 -12.72 0.53
C LYS A 37 35.10 -13.63 -0.56
N THR A 38 35.20 -13.22 -1.83
CA THR A 38 34.73 -14.03 -2.97
C THR A 38 35.52 -15.32 -3.14
N LYS A 39 36.85 -15.28 -2.94
CA LYS A 39 37.70 -16.49 -2.96
C LYS A 39 37.32 -17.47 -1.85
N PHE A 40 37.03 -16.94 -0.65
CA PHE A 40 36.60 -17.75 0.47
C PHE A 40 35.27 -18.45 0.16
N ILE A 41 34.24 -17.71 -0.26
CA ILE A 41 32.95 -18.28 -0.69
C ILE A 41 33.17 -19.38 -1.74
N SER A 42 33.94 -19.09 -2.79
CA SER A 42 34.23 -20.04 -3.87
C SER A 42 34.86 -21.34 -3.36
N SER A 43 35.70 -21.27 -2.33
CA SER A 43 36.31 -22.45 -1.71
C SER A 43 35.31 -23.32 -0.94
N LEU A 44 34.21 -22.74 -0.44
CA LEU A 44 33.18 -23.42 0.33
C LEU A 44 32.11 -24.09 -0.55
N VAL A 45 31.87 -23.59 -1.76
CA VAL A 45 30.74 -24.02 -2.62
C VAL A 45 30.66 -25.54 -2.76
N SER A 46 31.75 -26.20 -3.19
CA SER A 46 31.72 -27.65 -3.45
C SER A 46 31.39 -28.48 -2.20
N VAL A 47 31.93 -28.09 -1.05
CA VAL A 47 31.68 -28.80 0.21
C VAL A 47 30.28 -28.51 0.74
N ALA A 48 29.80 -27.27 0.65
CA ALA A 48 28.45 -26.90 1.05
C ALA A 48 27.39 -27.67 0.23
N GLN A 49 27.57 -27.74 -1.09
CA GLN A 49 26.70 -28.49 -1.99
C GLN A 49 26.68 -29.99 -1.70
N LYS A 50 27.85 -30.60 -1.42
CA LYS A 50 27.93 -32.01 -0.99
C LYS A 50 27.20 -32.23 0.34
N THR A 51 27.34 -31.28 1.25
CA THR A 51 26.69 -31.31 2.57
C THR A 51 25.18 -31.17 2.45
N GLN A 52 24.69 -30.25 1.62
CA GLN A 52 23.26 -30.12 1.30
C GLN A 52 22.70 -31.42 0.72
N ASN A 53 23.39 -32.02 -0.25
CA ASN A 53 22.96 -33.29 -0.83
C ASN A 53 22.89 -34.44 0.17
N LYS A 54 23.71 -34.41 1.23
CA LYS A 54 23.79 -35.47 2.24
C LYS A 54 22.82 -35.24 3.41
N PHE A 55 22.69 -34.00 3.87
CA PHE A 55 22.01 -33.65 5.11
C PHE A 55 20.75 -32.79 4.93
N GLY A 56 20.51 -32.25 3.73
CA GLY A 56 19.36 -31.42 3.40
C GLY A 56 19.49 -29.94 3.79
N VAL A 57 20.48 -29.56 4.60
CA VAL A 57 20.72 -28.14 4.95
C VAL A 57 21.13 -27.37 3.69
N PRO A 58 20.47 -26.27 3.30
CA PRO A 58 20.83 -25.49 2.11
C PRO A 58 22.31 -25.07 2.10
N ALA A 59 22.96 -25.15 0.93
CA ALA A 59 24.35 -24.74 0.76
C ALA A 59 24.54 -23.25 1.05
N SER A 60 23.56 -22.41 0.68
CA SER A 60 23.51 -20.99 0.98
C SER A 60 23.66 -20.73 2.47
N VAL A 61 22.86 -21.43 3.27
CA VAL A 61 22.88 -21.36 4.73
C VAL A 61 24.19 -21.89 5.28
N LEU A 62 24.67 -23.04 4.82
CA LEU A 62 25.96 -23.60 5.27
C LEU A 62 27.14 -22.66 4.98
N ILE A 63 27.13 -21.98 3.83
CA ILE A 63 28.15 -20.98 3.47
C ILE A 63 28.03 -19.76 4.40
N ALA A 64 26.81 -19.24 4.62
CA ALA A 64 26.58 -18.10 5.51
C ALA A 64 27.02 -18.41 6.96
N GLN A 65 26.65 -19.57 7.48
CA GLN A 65 27.08 -20.03 8.81
C GLN A 65 28.61 -20.13 8.91
N ALA A 66 29.27 -20.66 7.87
CA ALA A 66 30.72 -20.76 7.83
C ALA A 66 31.38 -19.38 7.76
N ILE A 67 30.86 -18.45 6.97
CA ILE A 67 31.37 -17.06 6.90
C ILE A 67 31.31 -16.41 8.27
N GLU A 68 30.14 -16.46 8.91
CA GLU A 68 29.90 -15.83 10.20
C GLU A 68 30.79 -16.43 11.30
N ALA A 69 30.78 -17.75 11.45
CA ALA A 69 31.51 -18.39 12.54
C ALA A 69 33.03 -18.34 12.35
N SER A 70 33.53 -18.42 11.11
CA SER A 70 34.96 -18.45 10.85
C SER A 70 35.62 -17.09 10.66
N ASP A 71 34.84 -16.00 10.68
CA ASP A 71 35.27 -14.66 10.29
C ASP A 71 35.97 -14.68 8.92
N TRP A 72 35.22 -15.06 7.88
CA TRP A 72 35.73 -15.20 6.51
C TRP A 72 36.93 -16.15 6.39
N GLY A 73 37.00 -17.17 7.26
CA GLY A 73 38.08 -18.15 7.33
C GLY A 73 39.32 -17.70 8.09
N THR A 74 39.33 -16.48 8.65
CA THR A 74 40.53 -15.89 9.29
C THR A 74 40.65 -16.21 10.77
N SER A 75 39.59 -16.75 11.40
CA SER A 75 39.59 -17.07 12.83
C SER A 75 40.70 -18.06 13.23
N SER A 76 41.19 -17.89 14.45
CA SER A 76 42.15 -18.84 15.05
C SER A 76 41.59 -20.26 15.22
N VAL A 77 40.25 -20.39 15.25
CA VAL A 77 39.55 -21.67 15.30
C VAL A 77 39.69 -22.44 13.97
N VAL A 78 39.62 -21.75 12.83
CA VAL A 78 39.90 -22.38 11.53
C VAL A 78 41.36 -22.81 11.43
N SER A 79 42.32 -21.92 11.73
CA SER A 79 43.74 -22.25 11.56
C SER A 79 44.23 -23.36 12.50
N LYS A 80 43.70 -23.43 13.75
CA LYS A 80 44.12 -24.43 14.74
C LYS A 80 43.29 -25.71 14.75
N ALA A 81 42.02 -25.64 14.31
CA ALA A 81 41.07 -26.75 14.43
C ALA A 81 40.44 -27.19 13.10
N LYS A 82 40.64 -26.44 12.00
CA LYS A 82 39.87 -26.57 10.75
C LYS A 82 38.35 -26.60 10.99
N ASN A 83 37.90 -25.87 12.01
CA ASN A 83 36.51 -25.81 12.41
C ASN A 83 35.92 -24.48 11.93
N TYR A 84 35.06 -24.56 10.93
CA TYR A 84 34.49 -23.40 10.24
C TYR A 84 33.18 -22.91 10.87
N PHE A 85 32.66 -23.61 11.88
CA PHE A 85 31.33 -23.36 12.46
C PHE A 85 31.39 -23.09 13.96
N ASN A 86 32.60 -22.91 14.52
CA ASN A 86 32.83 -22.84 15.98
C ASN A 86 32.17 -23.98 16.75
N THR A 87 32.06 -25.17 16.13
CA THR A 87 31.39 -26.31 16.74
C THR A 87 32.07 -26.66 18.06
N PRO A 88 31.37 -26.60 19.21
CA PRO A 88 31.97 -26.93 20.49
C PRO A 88 32.40 -28.40 20.50
N CYS A 89 33.42 -28.73 21.28
CA CYS A 89 33.73 -30.13 21.53
C CYS A 89 32.80 -30.64 22.65
N SER A 90 31.74 -31.40 22.30
CA SER A 90 30.91 -32.12 23.27
C SER A 90 31.20 -33.63 23.29
N ALA A 91 31.37 -34.19 24.49
CA ALA A 91 32.06 -35.47 24.71
C ALA A 91 31.17 -36.72 24.67
N THR A 92 30.01 -36.68 24.04
CA THR A 92 29.11 -37.85 23.95
C THR A 92 28.30 -37.82 22.67
N MET A 93 28.42 -38.85 21.82
CA MET A 93 27.55 -39.03 20.65
C MET A 93 26.17 -39.51 21.10
N THR A 94 25.09 -38.97 20.53
CA THR A 94 23.74 -39.51 20.73
C THR A 94 23.57 -40.85 19.99
N ALA A 95 22.53 -41.62 20.33
CA ALA A 95 22.14 -42.83 19.60
C ALA A 95 21.95 -42.57 18.10
N SER A 96 21.33 -41.44 17.74
CA SER A 96 21.12 -41.04 16.35
C SER A 96 22.43 -40.72 15.62
N GLN A 97 23.35 -40.00 16.27
CA GLN A 97 24.65 -39.69 15.70
C GLN A 97 25.49 -40.95 15.49
N PHE A 98 25.47 -41.88 16.46
CA PHE A 98 26.16 -43.16 16.33
C PHE A 98 25.61 -43.99 15.16
N ALA A 99 24.28 -44.03 15.04
CA ALA A 99 23.60 -44.71 13.94
C ALA A 99 23.97 -44.12 12.58
N GLN A 100 24.00 -42.79 12.48
CA GLN A 100 24.38 -42.09 11.24
C GLN A 100 25.84 -42.32 10.90
N LEU A 101 26.75 -42.28 11.89
CA LEU A 101 28.17 -42.53 11.68
C LEU A 101 28.40 -43.93 11.08
N ALA A 102 27.66 -44.93 11.55
CA ALA A 102 27.69 -46.28 10.98
C ALA A 102 27.08 -46.33 9.57
N ASP A 103 25.91 -45.75 9.37
CA ASP A 103 25.18 -45.76 8.09
C ASP A 103 25.98 -45.05 6.98
N ASP A 104 26.77 -44.03 7.33
CA ASP A 104 27.70 -43.32 6.44
C ASP A 104 28.83 -44.19 5.89
N GLN A 105 29.10 -45.34 6.49
CA GLN A 105 30.13 -46.27 6.02
C GLN A 105 29.61 -47.21 4.94
N VAL A 106 28.29 -47.29 4.72
CA VAL A 106 27.66 -48.19 3.75
C VAL A 106 28.17 -47.94 2.33
N GLY A 107 28.53 -49.02 1.62
CA GLY A 107 29.12 -49.00 0.29
C GLY A 107 30.64 -49.06 0.27
N LYS A 108 31.31 -48.94 1.44
CA LYS A 108 32.78 -49.04 1.50
C LYS A 108 33.26 -50.49 1.29
N PRO A 109 34.42 -50.70 0.64
CA PRO A 109 35.00 -52.02 0.45
C PRO A 109 35.29 -52.75 1.76
N TYR A 110 35.14 -54.07 1.73
CA TYR A 110 35.60 -54.96 2.78
C TYR A 110 37.04 -55.41 2.48
N VAL A 111 37.92 -55.36 3.48
CA VAL A 111 39.28 -55.90 3.41
C VAL A 111 39.59 -56.59 4.73
N LEU A 112 39.80 -57.91 4.72
CA LEU A 112 40.11 -58.68 5.93
C LEU A 112 41.40 -58.15 6.59
N GLY A 113 41.37 -57.92 7.91
CA GLY A 113 42.51 -57.36 8.64
C GLY A 113 42.80 -55.90 8.30
N ALA A 114 41.79 -55.16 7.85
CA ALA A 114 41.92 -53.72 7.75
C ALA A 114 42.15 -53.13 9.14
N GLU A 115 43.16 -52.28 9.29
CA GLU A 115 43.45 -51.53 10.50
C GLU A 115 43.13 -50.07 10.22
N THR A 116 42.10 -49.52 10.88
CA THR A 116 41.68 -48.14 10.68
C THR A 116 42.04 -47.32 11.91
N ALA A 117 42.80 -46.25 11.68
CA ALA A 117 43.11 -45.36 12.77
C ALA A 117 41.81 -44.77 13.31
N ILE A 118 41.55 -44.92 14.63
CA ILE A 118 40.40 -44.28 15.26
C ILE A 118 40.40 -42.79 14.93
N SER A 119 41.56 -42.14 14.75
CA SER A 119 41.67 -40.73 14.37
C SER A 119 41.16 -40.39 12.96
N ASP A 120 41.12 -41.34 12.03
CA ASP A 120 40.58 -41.16 10.67
C ASP A 120 39.05 -41.06 10.70
N PRO A 121 38.43 -39.94 10.31
CA PRO A 121 36.98 -39.78 10.35
C PRO A 121 36.24 -40.49 9.21
N ASN A 122 36.95 -40.99 8.18
CA ASN A 122 36.32 -41.65 7.05
C ASN A 122 37.22 -42.75 6.43
N PRO A 123 37.52 -43.84 7.17
CA PRO A 123 38.44 -44.87 6.68
C PRO A 123 38.00 -45.48 5.34
N PRO A 124 38.90 -45.74 4.39
CA PRO A 124 38.52 -46.14 3.04
C PRO A 124 37.99 -47.58 2.94
N LYS A 125 38.20 -48.41 3.96
CA LYS A 125 37.90 -49.85 3.98
C LYS A 125 37.73 -50.33 5.41
N PHE A 126 37.02 -51.44 5.60
CA PHE A 126 36.82 -52.05 6.90
C PHE A 126 36.81 -53.58 6.82
N ASP A 127 37.14 -54.24 7.92
CA ASP A 127 36.60 -55.57 8.22
C ASP A 127 35.51 -55.50 9.29
N CYS A 128 34.95 -56.65 9.67
CA CYS A 128 33.82 -56.70 10.59
C CYS A 128 34.16 -56.16 12.00
N SER A 129 35.30 -56.55 12.58
CA SER A 129 35.72 -56.12 13.90
C SER A 129 36.25 -54.70 13.88
N GLU A 130 36.93 -54.33 12.80
CA GLU A 130 37.49 -53.00 12.63
C GLU A 130 36.40 -51.94 12.52
N LEU A 131 35.32 -52.20 11.75
CA LEU A 131 34.18 -51.28 11.67
C LEU A 131 33.58 -51.02 13.06
N VAL A 132 33.40 -52.08 13.86
CA VAL A 132 32.87 -51.97 15.22
C VAL A 132 33.85 -51.23 16.12
N GLN A 133 35.13 -51.58 16.07
CA GLN A 133 36.17 -50.93 16.87
C GLN A 133 36.26 -49.44 16.58
N TRP A 134 36.26 -49.08 15.31
CA TRP A 134 36.30 -47.70 14.86
C TRP A 134 35.07 -46.91 15.32
N LEU A 135 33.86 -47.44 15.12
CA LEU A 135 32.61 -46.79 15.56
C LEU A 135 32.59 -46.57 17.07
N PHE A 136 32.96 -47.59 17.82
CA PHE A 136 32.99 -47.56 19.28
C PHE A 136 34.05 -46.59 19.79
N GLY A 137 35.26 -46.63 19.22
CA GLY A 137 36.33 -45.67 19.50
C GLY A 137 35.93 -44.22 19.20
N ARG A 138 35.30 -43.96 18.05
CA ARG A 138 34.80 -42.63 17.66
C ARG A 138 33.68 -42.12 18.57
N SER A 139 32.89 -43.04 19.14
CA SER A 139 31.86 -42.70 20.12
C SER A 139 32.37 -42.42 21.54
N GLY A 140 33.68 -42.56 21.78
CA GLY A 140 34.28 -42.43 23.11
C GLY A 140 34.24 -43.72 23.94
N ASN A 141 33.88 -44.85 23.33
CA ASN A 141 33.69 -46.14 23.97
C ASN A 141 34.64 -47.20 23.37
N PRO A 142 35.96 -47.03 23.45
CA PRO A 142 36.91 -47.93 22.78
C PRO A 142 36.67 -49.39 23.18
N ILE A 143 36.76 -50.28 22.19
CA ILE A 143 36.61 -51.72 22.37
C ILE A 143 37.82 -52.42 21.74
N THR A 144 38.12 -53.64 22.20
CA THR A 144 39.21 -54.46 21.64
C THR A 144 38.99 -54.73 20.15
N ASP A 145 40.10 -54.89 19.43
CA ASP A 145 40.09 -55.46 18.09
C ASP A 145 39.86 -57.00 18.16
N LEU A 146 39.43 -57.58 17.04
CA LEU A 146 38.96 -58.95 16.79
C LEU A 146 37.54 -59.27 17.28
N ALA A 147 36.72 -59.81 16.39
CA ALA A 147 35.33 -60.18 16.69
C ALA A 147 35.21 -61.16 17.88
N ALA A 148 36.16 -62.10 18.01
CA ALA A 148 36.20 -63.03 19.14
C ALA A 148 36.52 -62.33 20.47
N SER A 149 37.42 -61.36 20.48
CA SER A 149 37.75 -60.57 21.67
C SER A 149 36.59 -59.65 22.05
N GLN A 150 35.94 -59.03 21.06
CA GLN A 150 34.72 -58.22 21.25
C GLN A 150 33.58 -59.05 21.86
N TYR A 151 33.44 -60.32 21.46
CA TYR A 151 32.48 -61.24 22.09
C TYR A 151 32.77 -61.46 23.57
N ASN A 152 34.05 -61.62 23.94
CA ASN A 152 34.47 -61.93 25.31
C ASN A 152 34.26 -60.75 26.27
N VAL A 153 34.40 -59.51 25.79
CA VAL A 153 34.20 -58.29 26.61
C VAL A 153 32.74 -57.81 26.65
N THR A 154 31.83 -58.47 25.92
CA THR A 154 30.40 -58.13 25.88
C THR A 154 29.56 -59.13 26.67
N LYS A 155 28.38 -58.70 27.14
CA LYS A 155 27.42 -59.54 27.88
C LYS A 155 26.18 -59.83 27.03
N LYS A 156 25.59 -61.02 27.16
CA LYS A 156 24.34 -61.38 26.46
C LYS A 156 23.22 -60.38 26.80
N VAL A 157 22.47 -59.94 25.79
CA VAL A 157 21.30 -59.07 25.99
C VAL A 157 20.09 -59.94 26.32
N SER A 158 19.53 -59.75 27.52
CA SER A 158 18.29 -60.41 27.99
C SER A 158 17.04 -59.53 27.86
N GLY A 159 17.19 -58.23 27.59
CA GLY A 159 16.09 -57.27 27.42
C GLY A 159 15.95 -56.75 25.98
N SER A 160 15.27 -55.61 25.82
CA SER A 160 15.11 -54.97 24.50
C SER A 160 16.47 -54.59 23.89
N PRO A 161 16.67 -54.82 22.57
CA PRO A 161 17.84 -54.34 21.88
C PRO A 161 17.95 -52.82 21.95
N LYS A 162 19.17 -52.29 21.90
CA LYS A 162 19.46 -50.85 21.82
C LYS A 162 20.52 -50.56 20.77
N VAL A 163 20.64 -49.28 20.39
CA VAL A 163 21.73 -48.80 19.53
C VAL A 163 23.08 -49.13 20.16
N GLY A 164 23.99 -49.70 19.36
CA GLY A 164 25.29 -50.17 19.80
C GLY A 164 25.31 -51.59 20.39
N ASP A 165 24.18 -52.30 20.49
CA ASP A 165 24.26 -53.74 20.72
C ASP A 165 24.90 -54.44 19.51
N LEU A 166 25.66 -55.50 19.78
CA LEU A 166 26.46 -56.22 18.80
C LEU A 166 25.85 -57.60 18.51
N VAL A 167 25.78 -57.96 17.24
CA VAL A 167 25.42 -59.29 16.77
C VAL A 167 26.67 -60.04 16.40
N PHE A 168 26.78 -61.28 16.87
CA PHE A 168 27.92 -62.13 16.60
C PHE A 168 27.51 -63.42 15.89
N LEU A 169 28.44 -64.00 15.13
CA LEU A 169 28.25 -65.27 14.41
C LEU A 169 29.37 -66.26 14.73
N ARG A 170 28.99 -67.52 14.95
CA ARG A 170 29.90 -68.67 15.11
C ARG A 170 30.19 -69.32 13.76
N ASN A 171 30.93 -68.63 12.91
CA ASN A 171 31.27 -69.08 11.56
C ASN A 171 32.78 -69.30 11.36
N ASN A 172 33.58 -69.32 12.44
CA ASN A 172 35.01 -69.59 12.36
C ASN A 172 35.43 -70.68 13.36
N PRO A 173 35.46 -71.96 12.93
CA PRO A 173 35.78 -73.08 13.80
C PRO A 173 37.25 -73.10 14.25
N ALA A 174 38.15 -72.33 13.61
CA ALA A 174 39.55 -72.22 14.01
C ALA A 174 39.76 -71.40 15.30
N ARG A 175 38.71 -70.74 15.82
CA ARG A 175 38.76 -69.94 17.05
C ARG A 175 38.14 -70.70 18.21
N SER A 176 38.73 -70.59 19.40
CA SER A 176 38.28 -71.29 20.62
C SER A 176 36.83 -70.99 21.02
N ASN A 177 36.34 -69.78 20.75
CA ASN A 177 34.93 -69.41 20.97
C ASN A 177 34.08 -69.46 19.67
N GLY A 178 34.65 -69.91 18.55
CA GLY A 178 33.98 -70.05 17.26
C GLY A 178 33.60 -68.75 16.54
N ILE A 179 33.85 -67.57 17.16
CA ILE A 179 33.32 -66.29 16.68
C ILE A 179 34.16 -65.73 15.53
N GLY A 180 33.58 -65.65 14.34
CA GLY A 180 34.23 -65.15 13.13
C GLY A 180 33.72 -63.80 12.64
N HIS A 181 32.54 -63.35 13.06
CA HIS A 181 31.93 -62.11 12.57
C HIS A 181 31.22 -61.33 13.67
N VAL A 182 31.18 -60.01 13.51
CA VAL A 182 30.49 -59.07 14.38
C VAL A 182 29.84 -57.95 13.56
N ALA A 183 28.70 -57.47 14.02
CA ALA A 183 27.95 -56.38 13.42
C ALA A 183 27.24 -55.54 14.49
N VAL A 184 26.84 -54.30 14.17
CA VAL A 184 26.29 -53.35 15.15
C VAL A 184 24.85 -52.94 14.82
N LEU A 185 24.00 -52.88 15.85
CA LEU A 185 22.63 -52.37 15.76
C LEU A 185 22.64 -50.84 15.77
N THR A 186 21.91 -50.23 14.83
CA THR A 186 21.92 -48.77 14.65
C THR A 186 20.56 -48.11 14.75
N LYS A 187 19.47 -48.78 14.36
CA LYS A 187 18.14 -48.15 14.35
C LYS A 187 17.01 -49.15 14.49
N LYS A 188 16.02 -48.86 15.33
CA LYS A 188 14.75 -49.60 15.34
C LYS A 188 13.91 -49.19 14.13
N LEU A 189 13.45 -50.16 13.35
CA LEU A 189 12.65 -49.98 12.15
C LEU A 189 11.16 -49.89 12.51
N SER A 190 10.36 -49.28 11.63
CA SER A 190 8.91 -49.10 11.83
C SER A 190 8.16 -50.42 11.97
N ASN A 191 8.65 -51.48 11.34
CA ASN A 191 8.12 -52.85 11.46
C ASN A 191 8.55 -53.58 12.76
N GLY A 192 9.21 -52.89 13.69
CA GLY A 192 9.66 -53.46 14.96
C GLY A 192 11.00 -54.20 14.91
N ASP A 193 11.56 -54.44 13.72
CA ASP A 193 12.89 -55.03 13.54
C ASP A 193 14.01 -54.02 13.82
N TRP A 194 15.26 -54.48 13.83
CA TRP A 194 16.44 -53.63 14.06
C TRP A 194 17.35 -53.62 12.84
N ARG A 195 17.70 -52.42 12.38
CA ARG A 195 18.75 -52.20 11.39
C ARG A 195 20.11 -52.53 11.98
N ILE A 196 20.89 -53.24 11.17
CA ILE A 196 22.29 -53.58 11.43
C ILE A 196 23.15 -52.96 10.33
N ILE A 197 24.29 -52.43 10.75
CA ILE A 197 25.39 -52.07 9.84
C ILE A 197 26.55 -53.03 10.09
N GLU A 198 27.13 -53.52 9.00
CA GLU A 198 28.19 -54.52 9.05
C GLU A 198 29.13 -54.39 7.86
N ALA A 199 30.40 -54.75 8.04
CA ALA A 199 31.32 -55.03 6.95
C ALA A 199 31.26 -56.54 6.65
N ARG A 200 30.43 -56.94 5.68
CA ARG A 200 29.98 -58.34 5.51
C ARG A 200 31.00 -59.26 4.83
N GLY A 201 31.86 -58.72 3.97
CA GLY A 201 32.80 -59.50 3.17
C GLY A 201 33.09 -58.87 1.81
N HIS A 202 34.09 -59.38 1.08
CA HIS A 202 34.61 -58.81 -0.17
C HIS A 202 33.54 -58.51 -1.24
N ALA A 203 32.53 -59.36 -1.39
CA ALA A 203 31.49 -59.20 -2.40
C ALA A 203 30.51 -58.05 -2.12
N TYR A 204 30.41 -57.60 -0.86
CA TYR A 204 29.34 -56.69 -0.43
C TYR A 204 29.89 -55.40 0.20
N GLY A 205 31.06 -55.44 0.83
CA GLY A 205 31.56 -54.31 1.59
C GLY A 205 30.76 -54.06 2.86
N VAL A 206 30.64 -52.79 3.22
CA VAL A 206 29.78 -52.33 4.32
C VAL A 206 28.34 -52.21 3.84
N VAL A 207 27.40 -52.88 4.50
CA VAL A 207 26.01 -52.97 4.06
C VAL A 207 25.02 -52.78 5.19
N ARG A 208 23.76 -52.50 4.81
CA ARG A 208 22.61 -52.51 5.71
C ARG A 208 22.00 -53.90 5.73
N SER A 209 21.61 -54.36 6.92
CA SER A 209 20.87 -55.61 7.14
C SER A 209 19.92 -55.47 8.31
N THR A 210 19.32 -56.58 8.75
CA THR A 210 18.39 -56.57 9.88
C THR A 210 18.69 -57.64 10.93
N LEU A 211 18.22 -57.43 12.15
CA LEU A 211 18.39 -58.38 13.23
C LEU A 211 17.61 -59.67 12.95
N SER A 212 16.39 -59.57 12.42
CA SER A 212 15.62 -60.73 11.97
C SER A 212 16.36 -61.57 10.93
N TYR A 213 17.06 -60.92 9.99
CA TYR A 213 17.97 -61.61 9.07
C TYR A 213 18.97 -62.39 9.90
N TRP A 214 19.77 -61.77 10.77
CA TRP A 214 20.84 -62.51 11.46
C TRP A 214 20.36 -63.63 12.38
N LYS A 215 19.19 -63.46 13.01
CA LYS A 215 18.59 -64.46 13.90
C LYS A 215 18.19 -65.75 13.18
N SER A 216 17.94 -65.71 11.87
CA SER A 216 17.52 -66.90 11.13
C SER A 216 18.67 -67.78 10.64
N ARG A 217 19.93 -67.47 10.99
CA ARG A 217 21.09 -68.29 10.59
C ARG A 217 21.45 -69.29 11.68
N SER A 218 21.81 -70.50 11.26
CA SER A 218 22.22 -71.60 12.15
C SER A 218 23.44 -71.26 13.03
N TYR A 219 24.30 -70.35 12.56
CA TYR A 219 25.50 -69.89 13.27
C TYR A 219 25.29 -68.59 14.07
N TYR A 220 24.05 -68.17 14.33
CA TYR A 220 23.79 -66.98 15.15
C TYR A 220 24.31 -67.18 16.59
N ALA A 221 25.26 -66.34 17.02
CA ALA A 221 25.92 -66.47 18.32
C ALA A 221 25.32 -65.57 19.42
N GLY A 222 24.21 -64.90 19.10
CA GLY A 222 23.47 -64.05 20.03
C GLY A 222 23.72 -62.55 19.88
N LEU A 223 22.80 -61.77 20.45
CA LEU A 223 22.91 -60.33 20.65
C LEU A 223 23.62 -60.07 21.99
N ARG A 224 24.64 -59.21 21.97
CA ARG A 224 25.44 -58.87 23.15
C ARG A 224 25.65 -57.37 23.26
N ARG A 225 25.95 -56.91 24.46
CA ARG A 225 26.11 -55.51 24.83
C ARG A 225 27.45 -55.30 25.49
N TYR A 226 28.19 -54.30 25.04
CA TYR A 226 29.42 -53.90 25.70
C TYR A 226 29.07 -53.06 26.94
N PRO A 227 29.39 -53.50 28.17
CA PRO A 227 28.95 -52.80 29.39
C PRO A 227 29.46 -51.35 29.49
N SER A 228 30.65 -51.09 28.96
CA SER A 228 31.26 -49.76 28.96
C SER A 228 30.72 -48.85 27.86
N PHE A 229 29.86 -49.35 26.96
CA PHE A 229 29.28 -48.56 25.87
C PHE A 229 28.13 -47.66 26.36
N THR A 230 28.41 -46.36 26.36
CA THR A 230 27.49 -45.31 26.81
C THR A 230 27.40 -44.23 25.73
N LEU A 231 26.17 -43.82 25.40
CA LEU A 231 25.87 -42.73 24.46
C LEU A 231 25.18 -41.59 25.21
N ALA A 232 25.24 -40.38 24.65
CA ALA A 232 24.60 -39.19 25.22
C ALA A 232 23.08 -39.35 25.29
N ASN A 233 22.49 -38.95 26.41
CA ASN A 233 21.04 -38.77 26.57
C ASN A 233 20.73 -37.28 26.79
N GLY A 234 21.00 -36.42 25.81
CA GLY A 234 20.95 -34.97 26.01
C GLY A 234 22.08 -34.48 26.93
N ASP A 235 22.85 -33.52 26.43
CA ASP A 235 23.76 -32.57 27.10
C ASP A 235 24.68 -32.98 28.29
N SER A 236 24.87 -34.26 28.63
CA SER A 236 25.67 -34.66 29.80
C SER A 236 26.72 -35.74 29.52
N VAL A 237 27.90 -35.58 30.16
CA VAL A 237 29.13 -36.38 29.99
C VAL A 237 29.50 -37.07 31.32
N THR A 238 29.96 -38.32 31.29
CA THR A 238 30.65 -38.97 32.43
C THR A 238 32.17 -38.90 32.29
N ALA A 239 32.88 -38.65 33.41
CA ALA A 239 34.32 -38.35 33.49
C ALA A 239 35.29 -39.35 32.83
N SER A 240 34.86 -40.59 32.61
CA SER A 240 35.63 -41.71 32.06
C SER A 240 35.88 -41.66 30.54
N ALA A 241 35.32 -40.70 29.80
CA ALA A 241 35.55 -40.51 28.35
C ALA A 241 36.63 -39.46 27.99
N SER A 242 37.30 -38.86 28.97
CA SER A 242 38.07 -37.62 28.81
C SER A 242 39.47 -37.74 28.18
N GLY A 243 40.09 -38.93 28.18
CA GLY A 243 41.49 -39.11 27.78
C GLY A 243 41.73 -39.19 26.27
N ILE A 244 40.98 -40.03 25.56
CA ILE A 244 41.16 -40.30 24.12
C ILE A 244 40.38 -39.27 23.26
N TYR A 245 39.31 -38.71 23.81
CA TYR A 245 38.46 -37.67 23.19
C TYR A 245 39.21 -36.34 22.94
N LYS A 246 40.21 -36.00 23.76
CA LYS A 246 41.06 -34.81 23.57
C LYS A 246 41.83 -34.79 22.24
N SER A 247 42.02 -35.94 21.57
CA SER A 247 42.72 -36.01 20.28
C SER A 247 41.97 -35.33 19.13
N GLY A 248 40.64 -35.20 19.24
CA GLY A 248 39.75 -34.55 18.27
C GLY A 248 39.22 -33.20 18.75
N CYS A 249 39.78 -32.63 19.81
CA CYS A 249 39.42 -31.30 20.32
C CYS A 249 40.65 -30.38 20.32
N THR A 250 40.41 -29.08 20.35
CA THR A 250 41.46 -28.10 20.65
C THR A 250 40.89 -26.98 21.51
N THR A 251 41.65 -26.54 22.50
CA THR A 251 41.25 -25.42 23.37
C THR A 251 41.87 -24.14 22.84
N ILE A 252 41.04 -23.11 22.62
CA ILE A 252 41.46 -21.81 22.11
C ILE A 252 40.82 -20.75 23.02
N GLY A 253 41.65 -20.05 23.80
CA GLY A 253 41.16 -19.23 24.91
C GLY A 253 40.54 -20.10 26.00
N SER A 254 39.34 -19.75 26.45
CA SER A 254 38.57 -20.50 27.45
C SER A 254 37.63 -21.57 26.85
N THR A 255 37.51 -21.64 25.52
CA THR A 255 36.55 -22.52 24.83
C THR A 255 37.25 -23.71 24.19
N THR A 256 36.67 -24.91 24.35
CA THR A 256 37.14 -26.14 23.71
C THR A 256 36.28 -26.44 22.47
N TYR A 257 36.93 -26.46 21.31
CA TYR A 257 36.32 -26.67 20.00
C TYR A 257 36.61 -28.07 19.45
N SER A 258 35.70 -28.57 18.63
CA SER A 258 35.96 -29.75 17.79
C SER A 258 37.08 -29.46 16.79
N LYS A 259 38.01 -30.41 16.63
CA LYS A 259 39.12 -30.37 15.67
C LYS A 259 38.84 -31.34 14.53
N PHE A 260 38.74 -30.81 13.32
CA PHE A 260 38.46 -31.58 12.11
C PHE A 260 39.72 -31.79 11.28
N SER A 261 39.81 -32.91 10.55
CA SER A 261 40.94 -33.18 9.66
C SER A 261 40.87 -32.42 8.33
N SER A 262 39.67 -31.99 7.93
CA SER A 262 39.41 -31.25 6.68
C SER A 262 38.19 -30.33 6.80
N MET A 263 38.07 -29.37 5.88
CA MET A 263 36.89 -28.52 5.73
C MET A 263 35.61 -29.35 5.51
N THR A 264 35.68 -30.40 4.67
CA THR A 264 34.57 -31.35 4.47
C THR A 264 34.06 -31.96 5.76
N ASN A 265 34.98 -32.39 6.63
CA ASN A 265 34.60 -33.00 7.89
C ASN A 265 33.99 -31.97 8.86
N SER A 266 34.42 -30.71 8.81
CA SER A 266 33.80 -29.63 9.58
C SER A 266 32.37 -29.34 9.12
N PHE A 267 32.13 -29.27 7.81
CA PHE A 267 30.77 -29.09 7.26
C PHE A 267 29.84 -30.26 7.59
N TYR A 268 30.31 -31.49 7.40
CA TYR A 268 29.52 -32.68 7.76
C TYR A 268 29.28 -32.78 9.26
N GLY A 269 30.27 -32.44 10.08
CA GLY A 269 30.13 -32.37 11.54
C GLY A 269 29.06 -31.38 11.97
N ASN A 270 29.09 -30.16 11.44
CA ASN A 270 28.08 -29.13 11.71
C ASN A 270 26.68 -29.58 11.25
N ALA A 271 26.54 -30.02 10.00
CA ALA A 271 25.24 -30.43 9.46
C ALA A 271 24.67 -31.64 10.20
N SER A 272 25.50 -32.62 10.58
CA SER A 272 25.08 -33.77 11.38
C SER A 272 24.60 -33.35 12.77
N ALA A 273 25.30 -32.41 13.43
CA ALA A 273 24.90 -31.88 14.73
C ALA A 273 23.53 -31.19 14.65
N ILE A 274 23.36 -30.27 13.70
CA ILE A 274 22.11 -29.52 13.49
C ILE A 274 20.95 -30.46 13.13
N THR A 275 21.15 -31.36 12.17
CA THR A 275 20.05 -32.20 11.64
C THR A 275 19.58 -33.29 12.60
N SER A 276 20.43 -33.66 13.56
CA SER A 276 20.12 -34.61 14.63
C SER A 276 19.33 -33.98 15.77
N ASP A 277 19.25 -32.64 15.85
CA ASP A 277 18.47 -31.95 16.86
C ASP A 277 16.97 -32.11 16.58
N SER A 278 16.18 -32.39 17.61
CA SER A 278 14.73 -32.48 17.50
C SER A 278 14.08 -31.15 17.08
N ALA A 279 14.62 -30.01 17.52
CA ALA A 279 14.14 -28.67 17.18
C ALA A 279 14.37 -28.33 15.69
N TYR A 280 15.36 -28.94 15.04
CA TYR A 280 15.57 -28.80 13.60
C TYR A 280 14.44 -29.41 12.76
N ALA A 281 13.55 -30.21 13.36
CA ALA A 281 12.34 -30.68 12.67
C ALA A 281 11.45 -29.53 12.19
N ASP A 282 11.41 -28.41 12.90
CA ASP A 282 10.60 -27.25 12.51
C ASP A 282 11.24 -26.49 11.34
N ALA A 283 12.57 -26.31 11.37
CA ALA A 283 13.30 -25.74 10.23
C ALA A 283 13.07 -26.55 8.93
N ARG A 284 13.09 -27.89 9.00
CA ARG A 284 12.80 -28.74 7.84
C ARG A 284 11.42 -28.51 7.22
N LYS A 285 10.41 -28.15 8.02
CA LYS A 285 9.03 -27.91 7.51
C LYS A 285 8.96 -26.66 6.64
N VAL A 286 9.85 -25.70 6.86
CA VAL A 286 9.86 -24.39 6.18
C VAL A 286 11.04 -24.22 5.22
N MET A 287 11.75 -25.30 4.90
CA MET A 287 12.95 -25.33 4.04
C MET A 287 12.73 -24.78 2.62
N SER A 288 11.47 -24.60 2.20
CA SER A 288 11.08 -23.95 0.95
C SER A 288 11.25 -22.44 0.94
N SER A 289 11.38 -21.82 2.11
CA SER A 289 11.65 -20.39 2.29
C SER A 289 12.94 -20.26 3.06
N ILE A 290 14.02 -19.86 2.38
CA ILE A 290 15.34 -19.69 3.02
C ILE A 290 15.25 -18.75 4.24
N PRO A 291 14.56 -17.59 4.20
CA PRO A 291 14.41 -16.74 5.38
C PRO A 291 13.72 -17.45 6.56
N LYS A 292 12.57 -18.10 6.32
CA LYS A 292 11.87 -18.85 7.39
C LYS A 292 12.71 -20.02 7.91
N PHE A 293 13.46 -20.68 7.04
CA PHE A 293 14.38 -21.73 7.42
C PHE A 293 15.52 -21.19 8.30
N VAL A 294 16.08 -20.03 7.96
CA VAL A 294 17.11 -19.34 8.74
C VAL A 294 16.57 -18.94 10.12
N ASP A 295 15.34 -18.41 10.20
CA ASP A 295 14.67 -18.08 11.46
C ASP A 295 14.53 -19.32 12.38
N GLU A 296 14.03 -20.43 11.85
CA GLU A 296 13.87 -21.67 12.63
C GLU A 296 15.23 -22.31 12.96
N LEU A 297 16.20 -22.26 12.04
CA LEU A 297 17.54 -22.75 12.28
C LEU A 297 18.26 -21.96 13.37
N ALA A 298 18.08 -20.65 13.40
CA ALA A 298 18.73 -19.78 14.38
C ALA A 298 18.31 -20.14 15.82
N LYS A 299 17.07 -20.60 16.03
CA LYS A 299 16.59 -21.13 17.31
C LYS A 299 17.34 -22.40 17.75
N VAL A 300 17.85 -23.18 16.80
CA VAL A 300 18.67 -24.39 17.08
C VAL A 300 20.12 -24.01 17.34
N VAL A 301 20.69 -23.12 16.52
CA VAL A 301 22.14 -22.85 16.50
C VAL A 301 22.57 -21.78 17.50
N GLN A 302 21.76 -20.74 17.70
CA GLN A 302 22.03 -19.61 18.60
C GLN A 302 20.75 -19.20 19.38
N PRO A 303 20.19 -20.09 20.23
CA PRO A 303 18.90 -19.84 20.89
C PRO A 303 18.86 -18.56 21.75
N LYS A 304 20.01 -18.11 22.25
CA LYS A 304 20.10 -16.89 23.07
C LYS A 304 20.00 -15.58 22.27
N ASP A 305 20.28 -15.63 20.97
CA ASP A 305 20.21 -14.50 20.05
C ASP A 305 19.75 -14.97 18.65
N ALA A 306 18.63 -15.70 18.62
CA ALA A 306 18.16 -16.30 17.39
C ALA A 306 17.81 -15.25 16.33
N SER A 307 17.20 -14.13 16.74
CA SER A 307 16.83 -13.05 15.82
C SER A 307 18.04 -12.31 15.26
N GLY A 308 19.04 -12.00 16.09
CA GLY A 308 20.28 -11.37 15.62
C GLY A 308 21.04 -12.27 14.66
N TYR A 309 21.18 -13.55 15.01
CA TYR A 309 21.85 -14.53 14.16
C TYR A 309 21.13 -14.76 12.83
N ALA A 310 19.80 -14.92 12.85
CA ALA A 310 19.00 -15.07 11.63
C ALA A 310 19.21 -13.88 10.68
N LYS A 311 19.13 -12.66 11.22
CA LYS A 311 19.36 -11.44 10.45
C LYS A 311 20.74 -11.41 9.80
N THR A 312 21.79 -11.78 10.54
CA THR A 312 23.15 -11.81 9.99
C THR A 312 23.28 -12.81 8.85
N LEU A 313 22.70 -14.01 8.98
CA LEU A 313 22.72 -15.00 7.91
C LEU A 313 21.94 -14.53 6.68
N ASP A 314 20.75 -13.97 6.86
CA ASP A 314 19.95 -13.44 5.76
C ASP A 314 20.68 -12.30 5.03
N ASP A 315 21.31 -11.38 5.78
CA ASP A 315 22.11 -10.30 5.20
C ASP A 315 23.29 -10.84 4.38
N LEU A 316 23.98 -11.89 4.85
CA LEU A 316 25.06 -12.55 4.11
C LEU A 316 24.55 -13.28 2.86
N ILE A 317 23.45 -14.01 2.98
CA ILE A 317 22.83 -14.74 1.87
C ILE A 317 22.41 -13.77 0.77
N ALA A 318 21.76 -12.66 1.13
CA ALA A 318 21.32 -11.64 0.20
C ALA A 318 22.51 -10.88 -0.42
N SER A 319 23.47 -10.43 0.40
CA SER A 319 24.61 -9.61 -0.08
C SER A 319 25.50 -10.34 -1.08
N TYR A 320 25.59 -11.66 -0.99
CA TYR A 320 26.47 -12.49 -1.83
C TYR A 320 25.72 -13.46 -2.74
N ASN A 321 24.38 -13.35 -2.83
CA ASN A 321 23.52 -14.23 -3.63
C ASN A 321 23.79 -15.72 -3.38
N LEU A 322 23.94 -16.11 -2.11
CA LEU A 322 24.42 -17.45 -1.77
C LEU A 322 23.45 -18.56 -2.18
N THR A 323 22.16 -18.25 -2.40
CA THR A 323 21.14 -19.19 -2.91
C THR A 323 21.45 -19.71 -4.31
N ASP A 324 22.28 -19.01 -5.10
CA ASP A 324 22.73 -19.52 -6.40
C ASP A 324 23.53 -20.84 -6.27
N TYR A 325 24.19 -21.02 -5.13
CA TYR A 325 24.96 -22.23 -4.83
C TYR A 325 24.10 -23.39 -4.32
N ASP A 326 22.83 -23.17 -3.98
CA ASP A 326 21.93 -24.25 -3.57
C ASP A 326 21.70 -25.25 -4.72
N VAL A 327 21.88 -26.53 -4.41
CA VAL A 327 21.62 -27.63 -5.34
C VAL A 327 20.19 -28.09 -5.19
N VAL A 328 19.46 -28.13 -6.30
CA VAL A 328 18.14 -28.76 -6.33
C VAL A 328 18.32 -30.28 -6.25
N PRO A 329 17.79 -30.98 -5.23
CA PRO A 329 17.89 -32.41 -5.14
C PRO A 329 17.18 -33.08 -6.32
N ILE A 330 17.92 -33.76 -7.19
CA ILE A 330 17.32 -34.50 -8.31
C ILE A 330 16.82 -35.85 -7.78
N GLY A 331 15.56 -35.89 -7.36
CA GLY A 331 14.83 -37.12 -7.02
C GLY A 331 14.17 -37.80 -8.23
N LEU A 332 14.11 -37.11 -9.37
CA LEU A 332 13.54 -37.63 -10.62
C LEU A 332 14.41 -38.75 -11.20
N VAL A 333 13.76 -39.83 -11.62
CA VAL A 333 14.31 -40.88 -12.47
C VAL A 333 13.40 -40.97 -13.69
N LEU A 334 13.97 -40.76 -14.87
CA LEU A 334 13.27 -41.03 -16.13
C LEU A 334 13.63 -42.43 -16.61
N GLU A 335 12.62 -43.26 -16.88
CA GLU A 335 12.81 -44.65 -17.27
C GLU A 335 11.79 -45.12 -18.32
N SER A 336 11.94 -46.37 -18.76
CA SER A 336 11.09 -46.93 -19.82
C SER A 336 9.62 -46.89 -19.43
N GLY A 337 8.79 -46.31 -20.32
CA GLY A 337 7.37 -46.07 -20.07
C GLY A 337 7.05 -44.59 -19.82
N ASP A 338 8.02 -43.78 -19.37
CA ASP A 338 7.82 -42.35 -19.19
C ASP A 338 7.60 -41.62 -20.52
N SER A 339 6.87 -40.51 -20.46
CA SER A 339 6.63 -39.65 -21.62
C SER A 339 6.47 -38.18 -21.21
N GLY A 340 6.51 -37.29 -22.20
CA GLY A 340 6.31 -35.87 -22.04
C GLY A 340 7.58 -35.03 -22.23
N PHE A 341 7.49 -33.75 -21.88
CA PHE A 341 8.50 -32.75 -22.22
C PHE A 341 9.86 -32.99 -21.54
N ARG A 342 9.90 -33.60 -20.35
CA ARG A 342 11.16 -33.98 -19.68
C ARG A 342 11.90 -35.07 -20.46
N VAL A 343 11.16 -36.01 -21.07
CA VAL A 343 11.76 -37.02 -21.94
C VAL A 343 12.24 -36.39 -23.25
N SER A 344 11.46 -35.50 -23.85
CA SER A 344 11.91 -34.72 -25.01
C SER A 344 13.19 -33.93 -24.71
N ALA A 345 13.29 -33.33 -23.52
CA ALA A 345 14.48 -32.61 -23.09
C ALA A 345 15.69 -33.55 -22.91
N LEU A 346 15.50 -34.72 -22.26
CA LEU A 346 16.53 -35.75 -22.14
C LEU A 346 17.05 -36.20 -23.51
N GLN A 347 16.16 -36.49 -24.45
CA GLN A 347 16.53 -36.91 -25.81
C GLN A 347 17.34 -35.83 -26.53
N ASN A 348 16.97 -34.55 -26.37
CA ASN A 348 17.73 -33.43 -26.91
C ASN A 348 19.12 -33.28 -26.24
N LEU A 349 19.21 -33.49 -24.92
CA LEU A 349 20.48 -33.47 -24.18
C LEU A 349 21.41 -34.62 -24.61
N LEU A 350 20.89 -35.83 -24.76
CA LEU A 350 21.63 -36.98 -25.27
C LEU A 350 22.17 -36.69 -26.67
N LYS A 351 21.33 -36.14 -27.55
CA LYS A 351 21.73 -35.74 -28.91
C LYS A 351 22.82 -34.66 -28.89
N ALA A 352 22.70 -33.65 -28.01
CA ALA A 352 23.74 -32.63 -27.80
C ALA A 352 25.06 -33.23 -27.30
N ALA A 353 25.00 -34.29 -26.48
CA ALA A 353 26.17 -35.01 -25.98
C ALA A 353 26.75 -36.04 -26.98
N GLY A 354 26.20 -36.14 -28.20
CA GLY A 354 26.67 -37.06 -29.25
C GLY A 354 26.01 -38.45 -29.25
N TYR A 355 25.00 -38.67 -28.40
CA TYR A 355 24.26 -39.94 -28.30
C TYR A 355 22.89 -39.78 -28.97
N SER A 356 22.86 -39.88 -30.30
CA SER A 356 21.65 -39.64 -31.07
C SER A 356 20.53 -40.64 -30.75
N THR A 357 19.34 -40.09 -30.52
CA THR A 357 18.05 -40.77 -30.45
C THR A 357 16.98 -39.87 -31.11
N SER A 358 15.85 -40.45 -31.50
CA SER A 358 14.71 -39.68 -32.02
C SER A 358 14.07 -38.88 -30.89
N ILE A 359 13.62 -37.64 -31.19
CA ILE A 359 12.90 -36.81 -30.22
C ILE A 359 11.42 -37.18 -30.26
N THR A 360 11.06 -38.29 -29.61
CA THR A 360 9.69 -38.84 -29.59
C THR A 360 8.87 -38.34 -28.40
N GLY A 361 9.54 -37.79 -27.37
CA GLY A 361 8.90 -37.50 -26.08
C GLY A 361 8.44 -38.75 -25.33
N LYS A 362 8.88 -39.94 -25.75
CA LYS A 362 8.63 -41.23 -25.10
C LYS A 362 9.95 -41.89 -24.76
N TYR A 363 10.06 -42.47 -23.56
CA TYR A 363 11.27 -43.15 -23.12
C TYR A 363 11.30 -44.56 -23.72
N ASP A 364 11.48 -44.59 -25.03
CA ASP A 364 11.47 -45.78 -25.87
C ASP A 364 12.79 -46.57 -25.81
N SER A 365 12.83 -47.72 -26.47
CA SER A 365 14.00 -48.60 -26.53
C SER A 365 15.23 -47.93 -27.14
N ALA A 366 15.05 -46.99 -28.07
CA ALA A 366 16.12 -46.18 -28.64
C ALA A 366 16.71 -45.24 -27.59
N THR A 367 15.87 -44.60 -26.79
CA THR A 367 16.27 -43.73 -25.68
C THR A 367 17.01 -44.52 -24.59
N VAL A 368 16.49 -45.68 -24.16
CA VAL A 368 17.19 -46.59 -23.23
C VAL A 368 18.58 -46.95 -23.74
N SER A 369 18.70 -47.28 -25.03
CA SER A 369 19.97 -47.64 -25.65
C SER A 369 20.97 -46.48 -25.69
N ALA A 370 20.50 -45.27 -26.00
CA ALA A 370 21.32 -44.06 -25.97
C ALA A 370 21.83 -43.73 -24.55
N VAL A 371 20.96 -43.88 -23.54
CA VAL A 371 21.31 -43.67 -22.13
C VAL A 371 22.36 -44.68 -21.66
N LYS A 372 22.20 -45.98 -21.96
CA LYS A 372 23.20 -46.99 -21.60
C LYS A 372 24.57 -46.71 -22.24
N LYS A 373 24.60 -46.27 -23.50
CA LYS A 373 25.84 -45.87 -24.18
C LYS A 373 26.50 -44.68 -23.48
N PHE A 374 25.73 -43.66 -23.14
CA PHE A 374 26.21 -42.50 -22.40
C PHE A 374 26.75 -42.87 -21.01
N GLN A 375 25.99 -43.65 -20.24
CA GLN A 375 26.39 -44.11 -18.90
C GLN A 375 27.71 -44.88 -18.94
N LYS A 376 27.85 -45.83 -19.88
CA LYS A 376 29.09 -46.59 -20.08
C LYS A 376 30.27 -45.67 -20.38
N ALA A 377 30.09 -44.69 -21.26
CA ALA A 377 31.14 -43.73 -21.61
C ALA A 377 31.53 -42.78 -20.46
N LYS A 378 30.62 -42.53 -19.51
CA LYS A 378 30.87 -41.68 -18.34
C LYS A 378 31.27 -42.46 -17.07
N GLY A 379 31.43 -43.78 -17.15
CA GLY A 379 31.79 -44.61 -15.99
C GLY A 379 30.70 -44.65 -14.92
N LEU A 380 29.43 -44.48 -15.32
CA LEU A 380 28.26 -44.55 -14.44
C LEU A 380 27.70 -45.98 -14.42
N THR A 381 26.85 -46.29 -13.44
CA THR A 381 26.03 -47.51 -13.46
C THR A 381 25.24 -47.57 -14.76
N VAL A 382 25.34 -48.70 -15.49
CA VAL A 382 24.70 -48.89 -16.80
C VAL A 382 23.35 -49.59 -16.63
N ASP A 383 22.40 -48.88 -16.02
CA ASP A 383 21.03 -49.36 -15.78
C ASP A 383 20.04 -48.96 -16.90
N GLY A 384 20.40 -47.96 -17.71
CA GLY A 384 19.51 -47.40 -18.74
C GLY A 384 18.41 -46.50 -18.20
N GLN A 385 18.47 -46.12 -16.92
CA GLN A 385 17.61 -45.13 -16.29
C GLN A 385 18.32 -43.77 -16.27
N SER A 386 17.58 -42.67 -16.35
CA SER A 386 18.12 -41.32 -16.27
C SER A 386 17.75 -40.69 -14.92
N GLY A 387 18.44 -41.13 -13.87
CA GLY A 387 18.39 -40.53 -12.54
C GLY A 387 19.44 -39.44 -12.33
N ARG A 388 19.63 -39.03 -11.06
CA ARG A 388 20.51 -37.91 -10.67
C ARG A 388 21.88 -37.89 -11.36
N TYR A 389 22.60 -39.01 -11.37
CA TYR A 389 23.98 -39.04 -11.86
C TYR A 389 24.04 -38.91 -13.38
N THR A 390 23.09 -39.54 -14.08
CA THR A 390 22.97 -39.46 -15.54
C THR A 390 22.53 -38.07 -15.99
N LEU A 391 21.50 -37.50 -15.35
CA LEU A 391 21.00 -36.15 -15.68
C LEU A 391 22.08 -35.09 -15.42
N THR A 392 22.69 -35.07 -14.25
CA THR A 392 23.75 -34.10 -13.94
C THR A 392 24.95 -34.21 -14.88
N ALA A 393 25.31 -35.42 -15.33
CA ALA A 393 26.40 -35.62 -16.29
C ALA A 393 26.05 -35.13 -17.72
N LEU A 394 24.77 -34.98 -18.05
CA LEU A 394 24.29 -34.43 -19.33
C LEU A 394 24.17 -32.90 -19.33
N PHE A 395 23.99 -32.30 -18.15
CA PHE A 395 23.78 -30.86 -18.04
C PHE A 395 25.00 -30.07 -18.53
N SER A 396 24.74 -29.16 -19.47
CA SER A 396 25.75 -28.33 -20.12
C SER A 396 25.38 -26.86 -20.01
N LYS A 397 26.36 -25.99 -19.82
CA LYS A 397 26.10 -24.55 -19.69
C LYS A 397 25.51 -23.98 -20.99
N LEU A 398 24.55 -23.07 -20.86
CA LEU A 398 23.88 -22.41 -21.97
C LEU A 398 23.61 -20.93 -21.62
N SER A 399 23.68 -20.04 -22.60
CA SER A 399 23.30 -18.63 -22.45
C SER A 399 22.59 -18.11 -23.71
N SER A 400 21.97 -16.93 -23.59
CA SER A 400 21.28 -16.25 -24.69
C SER A 400 22.14 -16.18 -25.96
N GLY A 401 21.51 -16.40 -27.12
CA GLY A 401 22.18 -16.44 -28.43
C GLY A 401 22.68 -17.84 -28.84
N THR A 402 22.70 -18.82 -27.94
CA THR A 402 23.04 -20.20 -28.32
C THR A 402 21.92 -20.86 -29.12
N SER A 403 22.27 -21.68 -30.12
CA SER A 403 21.34 -22.44 -30.94
C SER A 403 21.67 -23.94 -30.95
N GLY A 404 20.70 -24.76 -31.37
CA GLY A 404 20.87 -26.21 -31.55
C GLY A 404 20.14 -27.06 -30.51
N THR A 405 20.52 -28.33 -30.39
CA THR A 405 19.79 -29.33 -29.59
C THR A 405 19.79 -29.02 -28.09
N LEU A 406 20.86 -28.42 -27.55
CA LEU A 406 20.89 -28.00 -26.15
C LEU A 406 19.84 -26.92 -25.86
N THR A 407 19.67 -25.97 -26.78
CA THR A 407 18.60 -24.98 -26.70
C THR A 407 17.22 -25.61 -26.89
N SER A 408 17.08 -26.59 -27.79
CA SER A 408 15.83 -27.35 -27.92
C SER A 408 15.45 -28.08 -26.62
N ALA A 409 16.43 -28.58 -25.85
CA ALA A 409 16.15 -29.17 -24.53
C ALA A 409 15.62 -28.12 -23.54
N LEU A 410 16.22 -26.92 -23.52
CA LEU A 410 15.74 -25.81 -22.69
C LEU A 410 14.31 -25.42 -23.08
N ASN A 411 14.06 -25.21 -24.38
CA ASN A 411 12.76 -24.82 -24.90
C ASN A 411 11.70 -25.91 -24.63
N ALA A 412 12.07 -27.20 -24.70
CA ALA A 412 11.17 -28.28 -24.32
C ALA A 412 10.76 -28.23 -22.84
N LEU A 413 11.71 -28.00 -21.92
CA LEU A 413 11.40 -27.85 -20.50
C LEU A 413 10.56 -26.61 -20.23
N LEU A 414 10.98 -25.44 -20.69
CA LEU A 414 10.24 -24.19 -20.48
C LEU A 414 8.83 -24.23 -21.10
N GLY A 415 8.72 -24.68 -22.35
CA GLY A 415 7.44 -24.80 -23.05
C GLY A 415 6.52 -25.84 -22.42
N GLY A 416 7.06 -26.99 -21.99
CA GLY A 416 6.31 -27.99 -21.25
C GLY A 416 5.84 -27.52 -19.88
N LEU A 417 6.58 -26.57 -19.28
CA LEU A 417 6.18 -25.84 -18.09
C LEU A 417 5.23 -24.68 -18.40
N GLY A 418 4.84 -24.42 -19.65
CA GLY A 418 3.90 -23.37 -20.02
C GLY A 418 4.51 -21.97 -20.17
N TYR A 419 5.83 -21.86 -20.18
CA TYR A 419 6.50 -20.60 -20.53
C TYR A 419 6.60 -20.43 -22.04
N SER A 420 6.44 -19.19 -22.51
CA SER A 420 6.65 -18.85 -23.92
C SER A 420 8.12 -18.96 -24.31
N THR A 421 8.43 -19.66 -25.39
CA THR A 421 9.81 -19.84 -25.90
C THR A 421 9.94 -19.32 -27.32
N THR A 422 11.13 -18.92 -27.73
CA THR A 422 11.41 -18.65 -29.15
C THR A 422 11.24 -19.93 -29.96
N SER A 423 10.54 -19.84 -31.11
CA SER A 423 10.27 -20.99 -31.97
C SER A 423 11.55 -21.65 -32.49
N GLY A 424 11.59 -22.98 -32.51
CA GLY A 424 12.71 -23.75 -33.03
C GLY A 424 13.83 -23.97 -32.00
N SER A 425 15.07 -23.95 -32.46
CA SER A 425 16.27 -24.29 -31.69
C SER A 425 17.08 -23.08 -31.23
N SER A 426 16.50 -21.87 -31.21
CA SER A 426 17.20 -20.63 -30.86
C SER A 426 16.87 -20.14 -29.45
N PHE A 427 17.90 -19.63 -28.76
CA PHE A 427 17.76 -19.03 -27.43
C PHE A 427 17.62 -17.53 -27.63
N GLY A 428 16.42 -17.11 -28.04
CA GLY A 428 16.07 -15.71 -28.28
C GLY A 428 15.56 -14.97 -27.04
N SER A 429 15.09 -13.75 -27.26
CA SER A 429 14.60 -12.84 -26.20
C SER A 429 13.42 -13.40 -25.41
N ALA A 430 12.49 -14.10 -26.06
CA ALA A 430 11.35 -14.73 -25.40
C ALA A 430 11.80 -15.84 -24.42
N THR A 431 12.69 -16.74 -24.88
CA THR A 431 13.27 -17.78 -24.02
C THR A 431 14.07 -17.16 -22.86
N LEU A 432 14.80 -16.06 -23.10
CA LEU A 432 15.55 -15.36 -22.04
C LEU A 432 14.62 -14.75 -20.98
N ALA A 433 13.56 -14.06 -21.38
CA ALA A 433 12.59 -13.49 -20.45
C ALA A 433 11.92 -14.59 -19.60
N SER A 434 11.46 -15.66 -20.25
CA SER A 434 10.87 -16.82 -19.59
C SER A 434 11.82 -17.53 -18.64
N LEU A 435 13.09 -17.72 -19.03
CA LEU A 435 14.09 -18.33 -18.16
C LEU A 435 14.36 -17.48 -16.91
N LYS A 436 14.49 -16.15 -17.07
CA LYS A 436 14.68 -15.25 -15.93
C LYS A 436 13.48 -15.27 -14.98
N SER A 437 12.26 -15.31 -15.53
CA SER A 437 11.04 -15.48 -14.74
C SER A 437 11.06 -16.81 -13.98
N PHE A 438 11.35 -17.92 -14.66
CA PHE A 438 11.49 -19.24 -14.02
C PHE A 438 12.52 -19.21 -12.90
N GLN A 439 13.73 -18.68 -13.15
CA GLN A 439 14.80 -18.60 -12.14
C GLN A 439 14.36 -17.81 -10.91
N ALA A 440 13.73 -16.64 -11.08
CA ALA A 440 13.21 -15.86 -9.97
C ALA A 440 12.19 -16.66 -9.13
N THR A 441 11.22 -17.31 -9.79
CA THR A 441 10.20 -18.13 -9.09
C THR A 441 10.79 -19.38 -8.42
N ALA A 442 11.88 -19.91 -8.97
CA ALA A 442 12.62 -21.03 -8.40
C ALA A 442 13.56 -20.61 -7.24
N GLY A 443 13.52 -19.34 -6.80
CA GLY A 443 14.38 -18.82 -5.73
C GLY A 443 15.86 -18.69 -6.13
N ARG A 444 16.13 -18.49 -7.43
CA ARG A 444 17.47 -18.40 -8.02
C ARG A 444 17.70 -17.01 -8.62
N SER A 445 18.96 -16.61 -8.76
CA SER A 445 19.30 -15.38 -9.49
C SER A 445 18.78 -15.45 -10.94
N PRO A 446 18.00 -14.45 -11.39
CA PRO A 446 17.45 -14.36 -12.75
C PRO A 446 18.52 -13.94 -13.76
N SER A 447 19.63 -14.68 -13.80
CA SER A 447 20.79 -14.40 -14.63
C SER A 447 20.52 -14.58 -16.13
N GLY A 448 19.56 -15.45 -16.47
CA GLY A 448 19.33 -15.89 -17.86
C GLY A 448 20.38 -16.87 -18.39
N ASN A 449 21.30 -17.32 -17.53
CA ASN A 449 22.24 -18.39 -17.84
C ASN A 449 21.69 -19.70 -17.32
N VAL A 450 21.84 -20.79 -18.09
CA VAL A 450 21.50 -22.14 -17.66
C VAL A 450 22.78 -22.83 -17.20
N ASP A 451 22.87 -23.09 -15.90
CA ASP A 451 23.89 -23.94 -15.29
C ASP A 451 23.29 -25.29 -14.86
N ALA A 452 24.10 -26.16 -14.26
CA ALA A 452 23.64 -27.48 -13.82
C ALA A 452 22.49 -27.40 -12.79
N ASN A 453 22.47 -26.36 -11.95
CA ASN A 453 21.40 -26.16 -10.98
C ASN A 453 20.12 -25.65 -11.64
N THR A 454 20.21 -24.81 -12.66
CA THR A 454 19.06 -24.35 -13.45
C THR A 454 18.45 -25.51 -14.23
N TRP A 455 19.27 -26.39 -14.82
CA TRP A 455 18.79 -27.63 -15.41
C TRP A 455 18.09 -28.53 -14.38
N ALA A 456 18.73 -28.78 -13.23
CA ALA A 456 18.13 -29.55 -12.16
C ALA A 456 16.78 -28.95 -11.73
N ALA A 457 16.72 -27.62 -11.59
CA ALA A 457 15.51 -26.89 -11.24
C ALA A 457 14.40 -27.09 -12.27
N LEU A 458 14.71 -26.99 -13.57
CA LEU A 458 13.75 -27.20 -14.66
C LEU A 458 13.22 -28.64 -14.70
N PHE A 459 14.09 -29.64 -14.51
CA PHE A 459 13.67 -31.04 -14.45
C PHE A 459 12.83 -31.34 -13.21
N MET A 460 13.14 -30.72 -12.08
CA MET A 460 12.43 -30.88 -10.81
C MET A 460 11.26 -29.90 -10.62
N ALA A 461 10.97 -29.04 -11.59
CA ALA A 461 9.80 -28.17 -11.53
C ALA A 461 8.51 -28.99 -11.48
N LEU A 462 7.48 -28.46 -10.83
CA LEU A 462 6.18 -29.11 -10.75
C LEU A 462 5.48 -29.06 -12.11
N ASP A 463 4.69 -30.10 -12.38
CA ASP A 463 3.72 -30.06 -13.46
C ASP A 463 2.56 -29.17 -13.00
N SER A 464 2.27 -28.12 -13.78
CA SER A 464 1.25 -27.13 -13.41
C SER A 464 0.60 -26.58 -14.67
N SER A 465 -0.73 -26.46 -14.67
CA SER A 465 -1.44 -25.69 -15.69
C SER A 465 -1.44 -24.20 -15.34
N GLN A 466 -1.69 -23.35 -16.34
CA GLN A 466 -1.93 -21.93 -16.08
C GLN A 466 -3.24 -21.77 -15.29
N PRO A 467 -3.26 -21.03 -14.18
CA PRO A 467 -4.48 -20.80 -13.41
C PRO A 467 -5.43 -19.86 -14.17
N ALA A 468 -6.71 -19.99 -13.90
CA ALA A 468 -7.75 -19.14 -14.48
C ALA A 468 -8.44 -18.31 -13.39
N VAL A 469 -8.74 -17.06 -13.72
CA VAL A 469 -9.55 -16.17 -12.88
C VAL A 469 -10.93 -16.06 -13.50
N SER A 470 -11.97 -16.26 -12.69
CA SER A 470 -13.37 -16.10 -13.09
C SER A 470 -14.10 -15.09 -12.21
N GLY A 471 -15.18 -14.52 -12.74
CA GLY A 471 -15.94 -13.42 -12.12
C GLY A 471 -15.89 -12.13 -12.95
N THR A 472 -16.61 -11.10 -12.50
CA THR A 472 -16.65 -9.81 -13.18
C THR A 472 -15.62 -8.87 -12.56
N ALA A 473 -14.71 -8.33 -13.38
CA ALA A 473 -13.76 -7.31 -12.96
C ALA A 473 -14.47 -5.95 -12.79
N LYS A 474 -15.14 -5.78 -11.66
CA LYS A 474 -15.87 -4.56 -11.30
C LYS A 474 -15.80 -4.36 -9.78
N VAL A 475 -15.60 -3.12 -9.34
CA VAL A 475 -15.51 -2.79 -7.90
C VAL A 475 -16.69 -3.38 -7.13
N GLY A 476 -16.39 -4.04 -6.00
CA GLY A 476 -17.37 -4.71 -5.13
C GLY A 476 -17.80 -6.10 -5.57
N GLN A 477 -17.37 -6.60 -6.74
CA GLN A 477 -17.56 -7.99 -7.15
C GLN A 477 -16.42 -8.88 -6.62
N THR A 478 -16.63 -10.20 -6.65
CA THR A 478 -15.62 -11.18 -6.23
C THR A 478 -15.08 -11.94 -7.44
N LEU A 479 -13.76 -12.00 -7.55
CA LEU A 479 -13.05 -12.88 -8.46
C LEU A 479 -12.65 -14.17 -7.73
N THR A 480 -12.66 -15.29 -8.44
CA THR A 480 -12.27 -16.60 -7.89
C THR A 480 -11.22 -17.26 -8.76
N VAL A 481 -10.35 -18.05 -8.13
CA VAL A 481 -9.23 -18.73 -8.78
C VAL A 481 -9.56 -20.19 -9.00
N ASP A 482 -9.42 -20.65 -10.24
CA ASP A 482 -9.16 -22.05 -10.54
C ASP A 482 -7.64 -22.22 -10.67
N ALA A 483 -7.03 -22.91 -9.70
CA ALA A 483 -5.59 -23.16 -9.71
C ALA A 483 -5.16 -24.13 -10.83
N GLY A 484 -6.12 -24.85 -11.43
CA GLY A 484 -5.88 -25.91 -12.39
C GLY A 484 -5.18 -27.13 -11.77
N THR A 485 -4.55 -27.94 -12.60
CA THR A 485 -3.89 -29.17 -12.18
C THR A 485 -2.47 -28.92 -11.72
N TRP A 486 -2.09 -29.48 -10.57
CA TRP A 486 -0.74 -29.46 -10.03
C TRP A 486 -0.26 -30.87 -9.70
N GLY A 487 1.00 -31.17 -10.00
CA GLY A 487 1.57 -32.49 -9.79
C GLY A 487 3.10 -32.51 -9.80
N PRO A 488 3.69 -33.68 -9.50
CA PRO A 488 3.00 -34.96 -9.24
C PRO A 488 2.41 -35.09 -7.83
N GLY A 489 1.29 -35.82 -7.70
CA GLY A 489 0.58 -36.06 -6.44
C GLY A 489 0.06 -34.79 -5.78
N THR A 490 -0.16 -34.82 -4.45
CA THR A 490 -0.61 -33.62 -3.71
C THR A 490 0.50 -32.57 -3.65
N VAL A 491 0.15 -31.33 -4.00
CA VAL A 491 1.00 -30.13 -3.98
C VAL A 491 0.32 -29.10 -3.08
N ALA A 492 1.09 -28.47 -2.19
CA ALA A 492 0.59 -27.35 -1.38
C ALA A 492 0.60 -26.08 -2.23
N LEU A 493 -0.50 -25.32 -2.25
CA LEU A 493 -0.65 -24.12 -3.06
C LEU A 493 -0.74 -22.86 -2.19
N SER A 494 -0.15 -21.78 -2.65
CA SER A 494 -0.32 -20.43 -2.12
C SER A 494 -0.66 -19.45 -3.23
N TYR A 495 -1.35 -18.35 -2.90
CA TYR A 495 -1.85 -17.39 -3.87
C TYR A 495 -1.31 -16.00 -3.54
N GLN A 496 -1.16 -15.17 -4.57
CA GLN A 496 -0.91 -13.74 -4.43
C GLN A 496 -1.60 -13.01 -5.57
N TRP A 497 -2.50 -12.07 -5.25
CA TRP A 497 -3.15 -11.23 -6.23
C TRP A 497 -2.29 -10.01 -6.57
N TYR A 498 -2.38 -9.58 -7.83
CA TYR A 498 -1.64 -8.45 -8.38
C TYR A 498 -2.60 -7.46 -9.03
N ARG A 499 -2.34 -6.18 -8.78
CA ARG A 499 -2.89 -5.05 -9.53
C ARG A 499 -1.85 -4.62 -10.55
N ASP A 500 -2.17 -4.85 -11.81
CA ASP A 500 -1.23 -4.81 -12.92
C ASP A 500 -0.03 -5.73 -12.63
N SER A 501 1.15 -5.17 -12.34
CA SER A 501 2.35 -5.92 -11.95
C SER A 501 2.70 -5.81 -10.46
N SER A 502 1.93 -5.05 -9.68
CA SER A 502 2.19 -4.80 -8.26
C SER A 502 1.39 -5.73 -7.37
N ALA A 503 2.05 -6.40 -6.42
CA ALA A 503 1.38 -7.29 -5.47
C ALA A 503 0.42 -6.50 -4.57
N ILE A 504 -0.79 -7.01 -4.38
CA ILE A 504 -1.79 -6.45 -3.48
C ILE A 504 -1.55 -7.04 -2.08
N GLY A 505 -1.14 -6.21 -1.13
CA GLY A 505 -0.81 -6.67 0.22
C GLY A 505 -1.97 -7.40 0.90
N GLY A 506 -1.72 -8.59 1.44
CA GLY A 506 -2.70 -9.41 2.15
C GLY A 506 -3.74 -10.12 1.26
N ALA A 507 -3.65 -9.98 -0.07
CA ALA A 507 -4.52 -10.68 -1.01
C ALA A 507 -3.89 -12.04 -1.41
N ASP A 508 -3.99 -13.02 -0.51
CA ASP A 508 -3.36 -14.35 -0.63
C ASP A 508 -4.37 -15.52 -0.67
N GLY A 509 -5.65 -15.21 -0.86
CA GLY A 509 -6.74 -16.17 -0.91
C GLY A 509 -7.06 -16.70 -2.31
N THR A 510 -7.87 -17.77 -2.35
CA THR A 510 -8.45 -18.35 -3.58
C THR A 510 -9.55 -17.48 -4.21
N SER A 511 -9.88 -16.36 -3.58
CA SER A 511 -10.84 -15.38 -4.06
C SER A 511 -10.40 -13.99 -3.64
N TYR A 512 -10.78 -12.99 -4.44
CA TYR A 512 -10.47 -11.60 -4.17
C TYR A 512 -11.70 -10.72 -4.43
N ALA A 513 -12.13 -10.02 -3.39
CA ALA A 513 -13.14 -8.97 -3.52
C ALA A 513 -12.47 -7.75 -4.14
N VAL A 514 -12.93 -7.34 -5.32
CA VAL A 514 -12.38 -6.22 -6.08
C VAL A 514 -12.61 -4.94 -5.29
N GLN A 515 -11.52 -4.25 -4.97
CA GLN A 515 -11.50 -3.04 -4.16
C GLN A 515 -11.62 -1.79 -5.03
N ALA A 516 -11.95 -0.66 -4.39
CA ALA A 516 -12.05 0.62 -5.08
C ALA A 516 -10.75 1.03 -5.80
N ASP A 517 -9.60 0.78 -5.17
CA ASP A 517 -8.27 1.09 -5.69
C ASP A 517 -7.87 0.25 -6.92
N ASP A 518 -8.63 -0.80 -7.24
CA ASP A 518 -8.39 -1.63 -8.42
C ASP A 518 -9.00 -1.02 -9.70
N ALA A 519 -9.89 -0.04 -9.57
CA ALA A 519 -10.58 0.61 -10.68
C ALA A 519 -9.59 1.12 -11.75
N GLY A 520 -9.82 0.73 -13.01
CA GLY A 520 -8.96 1.09 -14.14
C GLY A 520 -7.69 0.25 -14.31
N SER A 521 -7.37 -0.62 -13.35
CA SER A 521 -6.26 -1.58 -13.46
C SER A 521 -6.74 -2.94 -13.96
N LYS A 522 -5.80 -3.81 -14.36
CA LYS A 522 -6.08 -5.24 -14.56
C LYS A 522 -5.68 -6.02 -13.33
N LEU A 523 -6.41 -7.09 -13.03
CA LEU A 523 -6.09 -7.99 -11.93
C LEU A 523 -5.53 -9.31 -12.46
N SER A 524 -4.60 -9.91 -11.73
CA SER A 524 -4.13 -11.27 -11.98
C SER A 524 -3.79 -11.96 -10.66
N VAL A 525 -3.65 -13.28 -10.68
CA VAL A 525 -3.21 -14.05 -9.51
C VAL A 525 -2.01 -14.92 -9.88
N GLU A 526 -1.00 -14.93 -9.03
CA GLU A 526 0.06 -15.91 -9.06
C GLU A 526 -0.27 -17.06 -8.10
N VAL A 527 -0.23 -18.28 -8.60
CA VAL A 527 -0.37 -19.50 -7.81
C VAL A 527 0.99 -20.17 -7.73
N SER A 528 1.49 -20.34 -6.52
CA SER A 528 2.77 -21.00 -6.24
C SER A 528 2.54 -22.38 -5.65
N GLY A 529 3.12 -23.39 -6.29
CA GLY A 529 3.09 -24.78 -5.83
C GLY A 529 4.37 -25.18 -5.11
N LEU A 530 4.18 -25.87 -4.00
CA LEU A 530 5.25 -26.41 -3.17
C LEU A 530 5.07 -27.91 -2.93
N LYS A 531 6.15 -28.65 -3.17
CA LYS A 531 6.27 -30.07 -2.82
C LYS A 531 7.72 -30.39 -2.45
N THR A 532 7.91 -31.10 -1.34
CA THR A 532 9.25 -31.52 -0.90
C THR A 532 9.98 -32.29 -2.00
N GLY A 533 11.22 -31.89 -2.28
CA GLY A 533 12.06 -32.50 -3.32
C GLY A 533 11.83 -31.94 -4.72
N TYR A 534 10.85 -31.06 -4.93
CA TYR A 534 10.60 -30.39 -6.22
C TYR A 534 10.96 -28.91 -6.14
N THR A 535 11.25 -28.32 -7.30
CA THR A 535 11.46 -26.88 -7.43
C THR A 535 10.13 -26.16 -7.24
N VAL A 536 10.12 -25.11 -6.41
CA VAL A 536 8.97 -24.21 -6.31
C VAL A 536 8.64 -23.69 -7.70
N THR A 537 7.36 -23.77 -8.04
CA THR A 537 6.87 -23.44 -9.37
C THR A 537 5.71 -22.49 -9.21
N ALA A 538 5.76 -21.34 -9.87
CA ALA A 538 4.69 -20.35 -9.84
C ALA A 538 4.08 -20.16 -11.23
N ARG A 539 2.77 -19.97 -11.29
CA ARG A 539 2.04 -19.66 -12.52
C ARG A 539 1.13 -18.47 -12.29
N THR A 540 1.22 -17.48 -13.18
CA THR A 540 0.34 -16.33 -13.17
C THR A 540 -0.82 -16.56 -14.14
N SER A 541 -2.02 -16.22 -13.69
CA SER A 541 -3.21 -16.23 -14.55
C SER A 541 -3.06 -15.25 -15.71
N ALA A 542 -3.91 -15.39 -16.73
CA ALA A 542 -4.15 -14.26 -17.60
C ALA A 542 -4.70 -13.09 -16.77
N ALA A 543 -4.35 -11.87 -17.17
CA ALA A 543 -4.91 -10.67 -16.57
C ALA A 543 -6.39 -10.53 -16.95
N THR A 544 -7.22 -10.03 -16.03
CA THR A 544 -8.63 -9.73 -16.29
C THR A 544 -8.78 -8.62 -17.35
N SER A 545 -10.02 -8.35 -17.77
CA SER A 545 -10.36 -7.04 -18.34
C SER A 545 -10.05 -5.93 -17.34
N MET A 546 -9.98 -4.68 -17.81
CA MET A 546 -9.89 -3.53 -16.90
C MET A 546 -11.04 -3.57 -15.90
N VAL A 547 -10.74 -3.25 -14.64
CA VAL A 547 -11.74 -3.21 -13.58
C VAL A 547 -12.63 -1.99 -13.78
N ASP A 548 -13.93 -2.24 -13.95
CA ASP A 548 -14.94 -1.19 -14.05
C ASP A 548 -15.28 -0.59 -12.69
N ASN A 549 -15.61 0.70 -12.69
CA ASN A 549 -16.20 1.35 -11.53
C ASN A 549 -17.56 0.71 -11.18
N ALA A 550 -17.85 0.65 -9.88
CA ALA A 550 -19.19 0.36 -9.38
C ALA A 550 -20.17 1.50 -9.70
N SER A 551 -21.46 1.22 -9.53
CA SER A 551 -22.53 2.19 -9.76
C SER A 551 -23.25 2.49 -8.45
N PHE A 552 -23.68 3.74 -8.25
CA PHE A 552 -24.57 4.07 -7.13
C PHE A 552 -25.90 3.32 -7.30
N THR A 553 -26.42 2.74 -6.21
CA THR A 553 -27.70 2.03 -6.20
C THR A 553 -28.87 2.93 -5.83
N ALA A 554 -28.60 4.12 -5.26
CA ALA A 554 -29.60 5.16 -5.06
C ALA A 554 -29.00 6.55 -5.28
N THR A 555 -29.61 7.32 -6.19
CA THR A 555 -29.23 8.69 -6.58
C THR A 555 -30.47 9.58 -6.59
N PRO A 556 -30.96 10.02 -5.41
CA PRO A 556 -32.18 10.82 -5.32
C PRO A 556 -32.00 12.20 -5.97
N ASP A 557 -33.09 12.74 -6.52
CA ASP A 557 -33.13 14.14 -6.93
C ASP A 557 -33.12 15.05 -5.69
N PRO A 558 -32.28 16.10 -5.66
CA PRO A 558 -32.20 16.99 -4.52
C PRO A 558 -33.43 17.90 -4.46
N THR A 559 -33.81 18.34 -3.27
CA THR A 559 -34.87 19.33 -3.06
C THR A 559 -34.32 20.66 -2.58
N VAL A 560 -35.00 21.75 -2.94
CA VAL A 560 -34.65 23.11 -2.50
C VAL A 560 -35.74 23.62 -1.56
N SER A 561 -35.32 24.09 -0.38
CA SER A 561 -36.17 24.74 0.61
C SER A 561 -35.77 26.20 0.81
N GLY A 562 -36.72 27.03 1.28
CA GLY A 562 -36.56 28.48 1.41
C GLY A 562 -37.35 29.26 0.35
N THR A 563 -37.39 30.60 0.49
CA THR A 563 -38.10 31.47 -0.43
C THR A 563 -37.14 32.08 -1.45
N ALA A 564 -37.42 31.92 -2.74
CA ALA A 564 -36.65 32.53 -3.83
C ALA A 564 -36.89 34.05 -3.89
N LYS A 565 -36.20 34.78 -3.01
CA LYS A 565 -36.29 36.23 -2.86
C LYS A 565 -34.91 36.77 -2.53
N ILE A 566 -34.54 37.90 -3.16
CA ILE A 566 -33.23 38.54 -2.95
C ILE A 566 -32.95 38.72 -1.45
N GLY A 567 -31.75 38.30 -1.02
CA GLY A 567 -31.27 38.36 0.36
C GLY A 567 -31.73 37.20 1.25
N GLN A 568 -32.63 36.33 0.79
CA GLN A 568 -33.01 35.11 1.50
C GLN A 568 -32.06 33.95 1.15
N THR A 569 -31.99 32.94 2.02
CA THR A 569 -31.16 31.76 1.80
C THR A 569 -32.03 30.57 1.35
N LEU A 570 -31.61 29.94 0.26
CA LEU A 570 -32.11 28.64 -0.18
C LEU A 570 -31.20 27.54 0.36
N THR A 571 -31.78 26.41 0.75
CA THR A 571 -31.05 25.25 1.28
C THR A 571 -31.37 24.00 0.48
N ALA A 572 -30.33 23.32 0.02
CA ALA A 572 -30.40 22.06 -0.71
C ALA A 572 -30.44 20.87 0.25
N SER A 573 -31.34 19.92 0.00
CA SER A 573 -31.36 18.60 0.63
C SER A 573 -31.07 17.55 -0.43
N ALA A 574 -29.94 16.85 -0.30
CA ALA A 574 -29.46 15.91 -1.31
C ALA A 574 -30.08 14.51 -1.27
N GLY A 575 -30.94 14.23 -0.27
CA GLY A 575 -31.42 12.87 -0.01
C GLY A 575 -30.33 11.89 0.46
N THR A 576 -30.68 10.60 0.58
CA THR A 576 -29.73 9.55 1.00
C THR A 576 -29.19 8.78 -0.20
N TRP A 577 -27.90 8.96 -0.49
CA TRP A 577 -27.19 8.27 -1.57
C TRP A 577 -26.70 6.89 -1.10
N LYS A 578 -26.76 5.88 -1.96
CA LYS A 578 -26.25 4.53 -1.65
C LYS A 578 -25.24 4.04 -2.70
N PRO A 579 -24.10 3.47 -2.27
CA PRO A 579 -23.74 3.11 -0.89
C PRO A 579 -23.16 4.26 -0.04
N THR A 580 -23.49 4.29 1.26
CA THR A 580 -23.04 5.32 2.23
C THR A 580 -21.63 5.05 2.80
N PRO A 581 -20.87 6.09 3.21
CA PRO A 581 -21.07 7.50 2.87
C PRO A 581 -20.70 7.77 1.40
N ALA A 582 -21.38 8.73 0.77
CA ALA A 582 -21.01 9.30 -0.51
C ALA A 582 -20.51 10.74 -0.28
N LYS A 583 -19.49 11.17 -1.02
CA LYS A 583 -19.04 12.57 -1.00
C LYS A 583 -19.95 13.36 -1.93
N LEU A 584 -20.55 14.44 -1.40
CA LEU A 584 -21.49 15.27 -2.15
C LEU A 584 -20.89 16.64 -2.42
N THR A 585 -21.01 17.11 -3.67
CA THR A 585 -20.71 18.48 -4.07
C THR A 585 -21.96 19.13 -4.65
N TYR A 586 -22.06 20.45 -4.50
CA TYR A 586 -23.22 21.23 -4.92
C TYR A 586 -22.78 22.23 -6.00
N GLN A 587 -23.71 22.57 -6.89
CA GLN A 587 -23.58 23.67 -7.83
C GLN A 587 -24.94 24.31 -8.05
N TRP A 588 -25.12 25.54 -7.58
CA TRP A 588 -26.36 26.29 -7.82
C TRP A 588 -26.41 26.80 -9.25
N LEU A 589 -27.62 26.79 -9.81
CA LEU A 589 -27.90 27.11 -11.20
C LEU A 589 -28.91 28.27 -11.27
N ARG A 590 -28.67 29.22 -12.17
CA ARG A 590 -29.57 30.34 -12.53
C ARG A 590 -30.08 30.11 -13.94
N GLY A 591 -31.40 29.88 -14.09
CA GLY A 591 -31.99 29.56 -15.39
C GLY A 591 -31.34 28.35 -16.06
N GLY A 592 -30.93 27.35 -15.26
CA GLY A 592 -30.22 26.14 -15.72
C GLY A 592 -28.71 26.30 -15.94
N LYS A 593 -28.13 27.50 -15.78
CA LYS A 593 -26.68 27.73 -15.95
C LYS A 593 -25.95 27.85 -14.62
N ALA A 594 -24.74 27.32 -14.51
CA ALA A 594 -23.95 27.36 -13.28
C ALA A 594 -23.68 28.80 -12.81
N ILE A 595 -23.93 29.05 -11.53
CA ILE A 595 -23.55 30.28 -10.84
C ILE A 595 -22.13 30.11 -10.31
N SER A 596 -21.20 30.92 -10.80
CA SER A 596 -19.78 30.81 -10.41
C SER A 596 -19.59 30.90 -8.89
N GLY A 597 -18.85 29.96 -8.31
CA GLY A 597 -18.53 29.90 -6.87
C GLY A 597 -19.67 29.44 -5.95
N ALA A 598 -20.87 29.22 -6.46
CA ALA A 598 -22.02 28.80 -5.66
C ALA A 598 -22.05 27.28 -5.43
N THR A 599 -21.13 26.78 -4.60
CA THR A 599 -20.88 25.33 -4.42
C THR A 599 -21.24 24.77 -3.04
N LYS A 600 -21.86 25.59 -2.19
CA LYS A 600 -22.32 25.19 -0.85
C LYS A 600 -23.71 24.57 -0.92
N SER A 601 -24.07 23.79 0.11
CA SER A 601 -25.43 23.26 0.28
C SER A 601 -26.48 24.35 0.52
N SER A 602 -26.06 25.59 0.79
CA SER A 602 -26.91 26.76 0.92
C SER A 602 -26.49 27.88 -0.04
N TYR A 603 -27.44 28.64 -0.54
CA TYR A 603 -27.19 29.80 -1.41
C TYR A 603 -28.03 31.00 -0.99
N THR A 604 -27.37 32.12 -0.70
CA THR A 604 -28.05 33.40 -0.50
C THR A 604 -28.38 33.98 -1.86
N VAL A 605 -29.66 34.18 -2.12
CA VAL A 605 -30.16 34.73 -3.38
C VAL A 605 -29.62 36.14 -3.58
N LEU A 606 -28.89 36.33 -4.67
CA LEU A 606 -28.24 37.57 -5.03
C LEU A 606 -29.13 38.42 -5.93
N VAL A 607 -28.76 39.68 -6.07
CA VAL A 607 -29.36 40.63 -7.01
C VAL A 607 -29.41 40.08 -8.43
N ASP A 608 -28.34 39.43 -8.89
CA ASP A 608 -28.22 38.95 -10.27
C ASP A 608 -29.15 37.78 -10.58
N ASP A 609 -29.82 37.20 -9.58
CA ASP A 609 -30.77 36.09 -9.75
C ASP A 609 -32.19 36.56 -10.08
N ALA A 610 -32.48 37.86 -9.99
CA ALA A 610 -33.84 38.37 -10.10
C ALA A 610 -34.54 37.97 -11.41
N GLY A 611 -35.80 37.57 -11.30
CA GLY A 611 -36.58 37.07 -12.42
C GLY A 611 -36.17 35.69 -12.93
N ALA A 612 -34.99 35.17 -12.58
CA ALA A 612 -34.58 33.82 -12.92
C ALA A 612 -35.15 32.80 -11.92
N LYS A 613 -35.27 31.54 -12.37
CA LYS A 613 -35.51 30.41 -11.46
C LYS A 613 -34.15 29.84 -11.02
N LEU A 614 -34.07 29.46 -9.76
CA LEU A 614 -32.89 28.82 -9.17
C LEU A 614 -33.12 27.32 -8.98
N SER A 615 -32.11 26.51 -9.25
CA SER A 615 -32.05 25.08 -8.92
C SER A 615 -30.65 24.71 -8.43
N VAL A 616 -30.47 23.49 -7.92
CA VAL A 616 -29.16 22.99 -7.47
C VAL A 616 -28.87 21.63 -8.09
N ALA A 617 -27.69 21.50 -8.68
CA ALA A 617 -27.15 20.21 -9.10
C ALA A 617 -26.30 19.64 -7.94
N VAL A 618 -26.53 18.38 -7.61
CA VAL A 618 -25.78 17.64 -6.59
C VAL A 618 -25.06 16.48 -7.26
N THR A 619 -23.74 16.46 -7.13
CA THR A 619 -22.90 15.37 -7.63
C THR A 619 -22.46 14.50 -6.47
N GLY A 620 -22.79 13.21 -6.54
CA GLY A 620 -22.29 12.21 -5.62
C GLY A 620 -21.08 11.47 -6.20
N SER A 621 -20.01 11.37 -5.41
CA SER A 621 -18.80 10.63 -5.74
C SER A 621 -18.37 9.71 -4.59
N LYS A 622 -17.72 8.60 -4.95
CA LYS A 622 -17.16 7.60 -4.03
C LYS A 622 -16.04 6.87 -4.76
N ASP A 623 -14.95 6.58 -4.07
CA ASP A 623 -13.80 5.91 -4.68
C ASP A 623 -14.20 4.56 -5.25
N GLY A 624 -13.80 4.29 -6.50
CA GLY A 624 -14.20 3.09 -7.24
C GLY A 624 -15.65 3.11 -7.77
N TYR A 625 -16.37 4.24 -7.71
CA TYR A 625 -17.73 4.38 -8.25
C TYR A 625 -17.78 5.45 -9.35
N THR A 626 -18.66 5.26 -10.33
CA THR A 626 -18.98 6.29 -11.33
C THR A 626 -19.77 7.42 -10.66
N SER A 627 -19.25 8.65 -10.72
CA SER A 627 -19.93 9.83 -10.19
C SER A 627 -21.24 10.09 -10.95
N VAL A 628 -22.27 10.47 -10.21
CA VAL A 628 -23.60 10.79 -10.77
C VAL A 628 -24.00 12.18 -10.31
N THR A 629 -24.64 12.95 -11.19
CA THR A 629 -25.20 14.27 -10.89
C THR A 629 -26.70 14.25 -11.09
N THR A 630 -27.45 14.65 -10.07
CA THR A 630 -28.90 14.89 -10.11
C THR A 630 -29.19 16.37 -9.88
N THR A 631 -30.29 16.88 -10.41
CA THR A 631 -30.63 18.32 -10.33
C THR A 631 -32.02 18.49 -9.75
N SER A 632 -32.19 19.45 -8.84
CA SER A 632 -33.48 19.73 -8.24
C SER A 632 -34.45 20.31 -9.25
N ASP A 633 -35.75 20.22 -8.92
CA ASP A 633 -36.73 21.10 -9.52
C ASP A 633 -36.34 22.57 -9.34
N ALA A 634 -36.72 23.39 -10.31
CA ALA A 634 -36.48 24.83 -10.26
C ALA A 634 -37.48 25.52 -9.32
N THR A 635 -36.98 26.43 -8.49
CA THR A 635 -37.79 27.31 -7.64
C THR A 635 -38.74 28.20 -8.47
N SER A 636 -39.68 28.86 -7.79
CA SER A 636 -40.37 30.02 -8.37
C SER A 636 -39.36 31.10 -8.79
N ALA A 637 -39.71 31.93 -9.77
CA ALA A 637 -38.84 33.04 -10.19
C ALA A 637 -38.50 33.94 -9.00
N VAL A 638 -37.23 34.35 -8.91
CA VAL A 638 -36.72 35.16 -7.80
C VAL A 638 -37.44 36.50 -7.76
N SER A 639 -38.09 36.77 -6.64
CA SER A 639 -38.79 38.03 -6.39
C SER A 639 -37.84 39.11 -5.82
N GLY A 640 -37.96 40.34 -6.35
CA GLY A 640 -37.19 41.52 -5.92
C GLY A 640 -37.98 42.81 -6.13
N ALA A 641 -37.71 43.83 -5.31
CA ALA A 641 -38.28 45.17 -5.44
C ALA A 641 -37.15 46.19 -5.59
N VAL A 642 -37.33 47.18 -6.47
CA VAL A 642 -36.41 48.32 -6.56
C VAL A 642 -36.46 49.08 -5.23
N SER A 643 -35.30 49.35 -4.63
CA SER A 643 -35.19 50.18 -3.43
C SER A 643 -34.53 51.52 -3.79
N GLY A 644 -35.05 52.60 -3.22
CA GLY A 644 -34.64 53.95 -3.58
C GLY A 644 -34.71 54.91 -2.40
N SER A 645 -33.72 55.79 -2.30
CA SER A 645 -33.71 56.89 -1.34
C SER A 645 -34.82 57.89 -1.64
N THR A 646 -35.29 58.60 -0.61
CA THR A 646 -36.20 59.74 -0.80
C THR A 646 -35.45 60.88 -1.52
N PRO A 647 -35.95 61.39 -2.67
CA PRO A 647 -35.25 62.41 -3.43
C PRO A 647 -35.23 63.75 -2.70
N LYS A 648 -34.19 64.56 -2.95
CA LYS A 648 -34.00 65.90 -2.36
C LYS A 648 -34.00 66.96 -3.46
N ILE A 649 -34.59 68.12 -3.18
CA ILE A 649 -34.54 69.31 -4.04
C ILE A 649 -33.48 70.26 -3.50
N SER A 650 -32.63 70.80 -4.37
CA SER A 650 -31.67 71.86 -4.05
C SER A 650 -31.84 73.07 -4.99
N GLY A 651 -31.35 74.23 -4.55
CA GLY A 651 -31.52 75.52 -5.22
C GLY A 651 -32.49 76.45 -4.48
N THR A 652 -32.55 77.70 -4.92
CA THR A 652 -33.42 78.72 -4.33
C THR A 652 -34.79 78.68 -5.01
N ALA A 653 -35.86 78.50 -4.23
CA ALA A 653 -37.24 78.48 -4.73
C ALA A 653 -37.80 79.90 -4.98
N THR A 654 -37.15 80.61 -5.91
CA THR A 654 -37.57 81.92 -6.40
C THR A 654 -37.82 81.84 -7.90
N VAL A 655 -38.79 82.61 -8.39
CA VAL A 655 -39.11 82.68 -9.82
C VAL A 655 -37.83 82.99 -10.62
N ASP A 656 -37.71 82.34 -11.78
CA ASP A 656 -36.56 82.33 -12.69
C ASP A 656 -35.31 81.57 -12.22
N SER A 657 -35.30 81.05 -10.99
CA SER A 657 -34.24 80.17 -10.51
C SER A 657 -34.46 78.72 -10.96
N THR A 658 -33.40 77.92 -11.03
CA THR A 658 -33.47 76.50 -11.39
C THR A 658 -33.27 75.64 -10.16
N LEU A 659 -34.26 74.79 -9.87
CA LEU A 659 -34.17 73.73 -8.86
C LEU A 659 -33.55 72.47 -9.48
N LYS A 660 -32.79 71.72 -8.68
CA LYS A 660 -32.20 70.43 -9.07
C LYS A 660 -32.70 69.31 -8.16
N ALA A 661 -33.10 68.20 -8.75
CA ALA A 661 -33.48 66.98 -8.05
C ALA A 661 -32.26 66.06 -7.89
N SER A 662 -32.00 65.60 -6.67
CA SER A 662 -31.06 64.52 -6.37
C SER A 662 -31.84 63.28 -5.94
N ALA A 663 -31.76 62.22 -6.73
CA ALA A 663 -32.49 60.98 -6.47
C ALA A 663 -31.92 60.14 -5.30
N GLY A 664 -30.71 60.45 -4.83
CA GLY A 664 -29.99 59.62 -3.87
C GLY A 664 -29.59 58.26 -4.46
N THR A 665 -29.33 57.28 -3.60
CA THR A 665 -28.92 55.93 -4.02
C THR A 665 -30.14 55.06 -4.32
N TRP A 666 -30.09 54.36 -5.45
CA TRP A 666 -31.08 53.38 -5.90
C TRP A 666 -30.39 52.04 -6.16
N GLY A 667 -31.07 50.96 -5.79
CA GLY A 667 -30.58 49.60 -5.93
C GLY A 667 -31.69 48.65 -6.38
N PRO A 668 -31.35 47.56 -7.09
CA PRO A 668 -29.99 47.17 -7.49
C PRO A 668 -29.36 48.01 -8.62
N SER A 669 -28.11 47.75 -9.00
CA SER A 669 -27.44 48.47 -10.10
C SER A 669 -28.20 48.30 -11.42
N GLY A 670 -28.20 49.34 -12.27
CA GLY A 670 -28.91 49.32 -13.56
C GLY A 670 -30.37 49.82 -13.51
N VAL A 671 -30.88 50.21 -12.33
CA VAL A 671 -32.20 50.85 -12.21
C VAL A 671 -32.26 52.14 -13.04
N LYS A 672 -33.26 52.24 -13.92
CA LYS A 672 -33.57 53.44 -14.71
C LYS A 672 -34.45 54.37 -13.90
N LEU A 673 -34.13 55.67 -13.88
CA LEU A 673 -34.85 56.68 -13.10
C LEU A 673 -35.64 57.62 -14.02
N ALA A 674 -36.92 57.82 -13.69
CA ALA A 674 -37.79 58.83 -14.30
C ALA A 674 -38.20 59.88 -13.27
N TYR A 675 -38.25 61.14 -13.68
CA TYR A 675 -38.58 62.28 -12.81
C TYR A 675 -39.91 62.91 -13.26
N GLN A 676 -40.66 63.46 -12.32
CA GLN A 676 -41.82 64.30 -12.59
C GLN A 676 -41.92 65.38 -11.50
N TRP A 677 -41.92 66.65 -11.91
CA TRP A 677 -42.13 67.77 -10.99
C TRP A 677 -43.62 68.07 -10.81
N TYR A 678 -43.96 68.52 -9.61
CA TYR A 678 -45.31 68.80 -9.15
C TYR A 678 -45.41 70.19 -8.55
N ARG A 679 -46.53 70.86 -8.82
CA ARG A 679 -46.95 72.11 -8.19
C ARG A 679 -48.14 71.79 -7.28
N GLY A 680 -47.91 71.81 -5.97
CA GLY A 680 -48.88 71.27 -5.01
C GLY A 680 -49.08 69.78 -5.25
N ALA A 681 -50.33 69.37 -5.48
CA ALA A 681 -50.67 67.98 -5.81
C ALA A 681 -50.61 67.69 -7.32
N ASP A 682 -50.57 68.72 -8.17
CA ASP A 682 -50.73 68.60 -9.61
C ASP A 682 -49.38 68.41 -10.30
N ALA A 683 -49.31 67.49 -11.27
CA ALA A 683 -48.12 67.32 -12.09
C ALA A 683 -47.95 68.52 -13.02
N ILE A 684 -46.72 68.98 -13.18
CA ILE A 684 -46.39 70.04 -14.13
C ILE A 684 -46.09 69.38 -15.48
N ASP A 685 -46.95 69.62 -16.47
CA ASP A 685 -46.81 69.04 -17.80
C ASP A 685 -45.40 69.26 -18.39
N GLY A 686 -44.81 68.17 -18.90
CA GLY A 686 -43.49 68.17 -19.52
C GLY A 686 -42.30 68.34 -18.55
N ALA A 687 -42.53 68.55 -17.26
CA ALA A 687 -41.47 68.73 -16.27
C ALA A 687 -40.90 67.39 -15.78
N THR A 688 -40.18 66.68 -16.66
CA THR A 688 -39.61 65.35 -16.41
C THR A 688 -38.08 65.31 -16.31
N ALA A 689 -37.44 66.47 -16.40
CA ALA A 689 -35.99 66.60 -16.28
C ALA A 689 -35.52 66.54 -14.81
N THR A 690 -34.22 66.30 -14.61
CA THR A 690 -33.57 66.34 -13.29
C THR A 690 -33.50 67.76 -12.71
N SER A 691 -33.90 68.76 -13.47
CA SER A 691 -33.99 70.16 -13.04
C SER A 691 -35.31 70.79 -13.48
N TYR A 692 -35.73 71.83 -12.77
CA TYR A 692 -36.94 72.58 -13.09
C TYR A 692 -36.70 74.07 -12.90
N LYS A 693 -36.94 74.87 -13.94
CA LYS A 693 -36.90 76.33 -13.86
C LYS A 693 -38.21 76.83 -13.26
N VAL A 694 -38.13 77.47 -12.10
CA VAL A 694 -39.28 78.03 -11.40
C VAL A 694 -39.88 79.15 -12.24
N THR A 695 -41.17 79.05 -12.53
CA THR A 695 -41.94 79.98 -13.34
C THR A 695 -42.80 80.89 -12.48
N ALA A 696 -43.35 81.95 -13.06
CA ALA A 696 -44.27 82.84 -12.35
C ALA A 696 -45.51 82.11 -11.79
N GLN A 697 -45.95 81.02 -12.43
CA GLN A 697 -47.11 80.22 -12.02
C GLN A 697 -46.87 79.44 -10.71
N ASP A 698 -45.61 79.18 -10.38
CA ASP A 698 -45.23 78.49 -9.15
C ASP A 698 -45.27 79.41 -7.92
N SER A 699 -45.33 80.72 -8.13
CA SER A 699 -45.29 81.70 -7.06
C SER A 699 -46.45 81.55 -6.08
N GLY A 700 -46.13 81.37 -4.79
CA GLY A 700 -47.10 81.09 -3.74
C GLY A 700 -47.55 79.63 -3.65
N ASN A 701 -47.02 78.74 -4.48
CA ASN A 701 -47.23 77.29 -4.43
C ASN A 701 -46.01 76.56 -3.84
N GLN A 702 -46.15 75.25 -3.64
CA GLN A 702 -45.05 74.37 -3.26
C GLN A 702 -44.64 73.52 -4.46
N LEU A 703 -43.33 73.34 -4.64
CA LEU A 703 -42.77 72.45 -5.66
C LEU A 703 -42.25 71.16 -5.02
N SER A 704 -42.57 70.02 -5.62
CA SER A 704 -42.01 68.71 -5.24
C SER A 704 -41.62 67.92 -6.49
N VAL A 705 -40.79 66.88 -6.33
CA VAL A 705 -40.42 65.97 -7.41
C VAL A 705 -40.67 64.53 -6.99
N ARG A 706 -41.25 63.72 -7.88
CA ARG A 706 -41.31 62.27 -7.73
C ARG A 706 -40.27 61.63 -8.63
N VAL A 707 -39.58 60.63 -8.08
CA VAL A 707 -38.60 59.80 -8.81
C VAL A 707 -39.09 58.37 -8.79
N THR A 708 -39.25 57.78 -9.97
CA THR A 708 -39.64 56.38 -10.17
C THR A 708 -38.45 55.58 -10.68
N GLY A 709 -38.06 54.54 -9.95
CA GLY A 709 -37.05 53.58 -10.37
C GLY A 709 -37.68 52.32 -10.95
N SER A 710 -37.24 51.93 -12.14
CA SER A 710 -37.67 50.69 -12.82
C SER A 710 -36.47 49.85 -13.28
N LEU A 711 -36.66 48.53 -13.23
CA LEU A 711 -35.70 47.54 -13.72
C LEU A 711 -36.50 46.32 -14.21
N ASP A 712 -36.15 45.76 -15.37
CA ASP A 712 -36.88 44.65 -15.98
C ASP A 712 -36.89 43.44 -15.03
N GLY A 713 -38.07 42.83 -14.82
CA GLY A 713 -38.26 41.74 -13.85
C GLY A 713 -38.45 42.19 -12.39
N TYR A 714 -38.45 43.50 -12.11
CA TYR A 714 -38.69 44.07 -10.78
C TYR A 714 -39.96 44.93 -10.76
N ALA A 715 -40.63 45.00 -9.60
CA ALA A 715 -41.68 45.99 -9.39
C ALA A 715 -41.08 47.41 -9.29
N ALA A 716 -41.64 48.36 -10.06
CA ALA A 716 -41.22 49.76 -10.03
C ALA A 716 -41.60 50.44 -8.70
N VAL A 717 -40.76 51.35 -8.23
CA VAL A 717 -40.98 52.08 -6.97
C VAL A 717 -40.85 53.58 -7.19
N THR A 718 -41.80 54.34 -6.64
CA THR A 718 -41.81 55.81 -6.69
C THR A 718 -41.56 56.41 -5.31
N LYS A 719 -40.69 57.43 -5.23
CA LYS A 719 -40.42 58.22 -4.02
C LYS A 719 -40.64 59.70 -4.30
N ALA A 720 -41.24 60.42 -3.36
CA ALA A 720 -41.52 61.86 -3.47
C ALA A 720 -40.58 62.66 -2.57
N SER A 721 -40.13 63.84 -3.03
CA SER A 721 -39.35 64.75 -2.20
C SER A 721 -40.23 65.47 -1.18
N ALA A 722 -39.61 66.07 -0.16
CA ALA A 722 -40.28 67.10 0.62
C ALA A 722 -40.67 68.30 -0.29
N PRO A 723 -41.82 68.95 -0.06
CA PRO A 723 -42.22 70.14 -0.80
C PRO A 723 -41.37 71.36 -0.44
N LEU A 724 -41.04 72.17 -1.44
CA LEU A 724 -40.27 73.42 -1.30
C LEU A 724 -41.16 74.61 -1.66
N ALA A 725 -41.37 75.53 -0.72
CA ALA A 725 -42.26 76.68 -0.92
C ALA A 725 -41.63 77.77 -1.79
N VAL A 726 -42.36 78.24 -2.80
CA VAL A 726 -41.95 79.36 -3.65
C VAL A 726 -42.60 80.65 -3.13
N GLY A 727 -41.78 81.66 -2.83
CA GLY A 727 -42.27 82.96 -2.36
C GLY A 727 -43.23 83.63 -3.36
N LYS A 728 -44.19 84.41 -2.84
CA LYS A 728 -45.06 85.25 -3.69
C LYS A 728 -44.26 86.41 -4.30
N LEU A 729 -44.42 86.67 -5.59
CA LEU A 729 -43.80 87.83 -6.25
C LEU A 729 -44.27 89.13 -5.58
N THR A 730 -43.44 90.17 -5.60
CA THR A 730 -43.76 91.47 -4.98
C THR A 730 -43.82 92.57 -6.03
N PHE A 731 -44.61 93.62 -5.77
CA PHE A 731 -44.65 94.79 -6.64
C PHE A 731 -43.36 95.60 -6.47
N THR A 732 -42.69 95.90 -7.58
CA THR A 732 -41.43 96.68 -7.58
C THR A 732 -41.67 98.18 -7.42
N SER A 733 -42.87 98.66 -7.77
CA SER A 733 -43.28 100.05 -7.53
C SER A 733 -44.68 100.09 -6.91
N THR A 734 -44.79 100.73 -5.73
CA THR A 734 -46.06 100.91 -5.01
C THR A 734 -46.48 102.37 -4.96
N TYR A 735 -47.78 102.64 -5.01
CA TYR A 735 -48.33 104.00 -5.00
C TYR A 735 -49.28 104.22 -3.82
N THR A 736 -49.06 105.30 -3.05
CA THR A 736 -49.98 105.71 -1.99
C THR A 736 -51.15 106.51 -2.60
N PRO A 737 -52.41 106.06 -2.46
CA PRO A 737 -53.55 106.71 -3.09
C PRO A 737 -53.78 108.11 -2.55
N LYS A 738 -54.19 109.03 -3.44
CA LYS A 738 -54.59 110.40 -3.09
C LYS A 738 -56.09 110.58 -3.34
N ILE A 739 -56.74 111.45 -2.57
CA ILE A 739 -58.13 111.86 -2.79
C ILE A 739 -58.11 113.20 -3.55
N SER A 740 -58.93 113.32 -4.60
CA SER A 740 -59.19 114.55 -5.34
C SER A 740 -60.67 114.94 -5.25
N GLY A 741 -60.97 116.22 -5.39
CA GLY A 741 -62.31 116.81 -5.27
C GLY A 741 -62.48 117.68 -4.01
N THR A 742 -63.50 118.54 -4.01
CA THR A 742 -63.80 119.42 -2.87
C THR A 742 -64.49 118.64 -1.76
N ALA A 743 -63.91 118.63 -0.55
CA ALA A 743 -64.47 117.96 0.61
C ALA A 743 -65.60 118.78 1.25
N LYS A 744 -66.75 118.86 0.56
CA LYS A 744 -67.97 119.55 1.01
C LYS A 744 -69.18 118.64 0.81
N VAL A 745 -70.14 118.66 1.73
CA VAL A 745 -71.39 117.86 1.61
C VAL A 745 -72.03 118.04 0.22
N GLY A 746 -72.44 116.93 -0.39
CA GLY A 746 -73.01 116.88 -1.74
C GLY A 746 -71.99 116.80 -2.88
N LYS A 747 -70.69 117.02 -2.62
CA LYS A 747 -69.63 116.89 -3.62
C LYS A 747 -69.01 115.50 -3.64
N LYS A 748 -68.41 115.14 -4.77
CA LYS A 748 -67.85 113.82 -5.05
C LYS A 748 -66.34 113.83 -4.84
N LEU A 749 -65.85 112.93 -3.98
CA LEU A 749 -64.43 112.64 -3.84
C LEU A 749 -64.06 111.48 -4.77
N VAL A 750 -62.91 111.57 -5.43
CA VAL A 750 -62.40 110.56 -6.37
C VAL A 750 -61.01 110.12 -5.95
N ILE A 751 -60.76 108.80 -5.95
CA ILE A 751 -59.41 108.28 -5.73
C ILE A 751 -58.55 108.45 -6.98
N VAL A 752 -57.38 109.07 -6.81
CA VAL A 752 -56.32 109.13 -7.81
C VAL A 752 -55.43 107.91 -7.61
N ARG A 753 -55.26 107.12 -8.69
CA ARG A 753 -54.39 105.93 -8.73
C ARG A 753 -53.07 106.31 -9.39
N GLY A 754 -51.99 105.66 -8.97
CA GLY A 754 -50.71 105.72 -9.67
C GLY A 754 -50.45 104.47 -10.52
N VAL A 755 -49.29 104.45 -11.16
CA VAL A 755 -48.81 103.32 -11.95
C VAL A 755 -48.19 102.29 -11.01
N TRP A 756 -48.65 101.04 -11.10
CA TRP A 756 -48.08 99.91 -10.36
C TRP A 756 -47.22 99.08 -11.31
N LYS A 757 -46.02 98.70 -10.87
CA LYS A 757 -45.14 97.82 -11.64
C LYS A 757 -44.93 96.49 -10.89
N PRO A 758 -45.20 95.34 -11.54
CA PRO A 758 -45.77 95.20 -12.88
C PRO A 758 -47.28 95.45 -12.94
N GLY A 759 -47.75 96.08 -14.03
CA GLY A 759 -49.18 96.20 -14.40
C GLY A 759 -49.60 95.13 -15.43
N PRO A 760 -50.86 95.10 -15.89
CA PRO A 760 -52.04 95.68 -15.24
C PRO A 760 -52.31 94.97 -13.89
N VAL A 761 -53.02 95.68 -12.99
CA VAL A 761 -53.37 95.23 -11.64
C VAL A 761 -54.87 95.40 -11.40
N THR A 762 -55.42 94.59 -10.50
CA THR A 762 -56.81 94.67 -10.04
C THR A 762 -56.88 95.50 -8.76
N TYR A 763 -57.86 96.41 -8.69
CA TYR A 763 -58.05 97.31 -7.57
C TYR A 763 -59.36 97.06 -6.84
N ARG A 764 -59.35 97.18 -5.51
CA ARG A 764 -60.55 97.24 -4.65
C ARG A 764 -60.48 98.48 -3.74
N TYR A 765 -61.59 99.21 -3.63
CA TYR A 765 -61.69 100.41 -2.79
C TYR A 765 -62.59 100.17 -1.60
N GLN A 766 -62.30 100.90 -0.53
CA GLN A 766 -63.25 101.09 0.55
C GLN A 766 -63.06 102.48 1.15
N TRP A 767 -64.13 103.28 1.16
CA TRP A 767 -64.14 104.59 1.80
C TRP A 767 -64.49 104.48 3.29
N TYR A 768 -63.88 105.34 4.09
CA TYR A 768 -63.99 105.37 5.54
C TYR A 768 -64.34 106.78 6.01
N ARG A 769 -65.19 106.87 7.03
CA ARG A 769 -65.50 108.07 7.80
C ARG A 769 -64.81 107.93 9.16
N GLY A 770 -63.77 108.73 9.39
CA GLY A 770 -62.85 108.53 10.50
C GLY A 770 -62.18 107.15 10.43
N SER A 771 -62.40 106.32 11.44
CA SER A 771 -61.99 104.91 11.47
C SER A 771 -63.06 103.95 10.93
N SER A 772 -64.31 104.40 10.78
CA SER A 772 -65.45 103.54 10.44
C SER A 772 -65.61 103.36 8.93
N LYS A 773 -65.86 102.12 8.50
CA LYS A 773 -66.16 101.77 7.11
C LYS A 773 -67.49 102.40 6.71
N ILE A 774 -67.53 103.09 5.57
CA ILE A 774 -68.80 103.56 5.00
C ILE A 774 -69.42 102.41 4.21
N ALA A 775 -70.55 101.88 4.69
CA ALA A 775 -71.24 100.78 4.04
C ALA A 775 -71.58 101.12 2.58
N GLY A 776 -71.33 100.17 1.67
CA GLY A 776 -71.58 100.33 0.22
C GLY A 776 -70.59 101.24 -0.53
N ALA A 777 -69.73 102.00 0.15
CA ALA A 777 -68.79 102.91 -0.49
C ALA A 777 -67.52 102.20 -0.97
N THR A 778 -67.62 101.45 -2.06
CA THR A 778 -66.52 100.63 -2.63
C THR A 778 -66.12 101.08 -4.04
N GLY A 779 -66.71 102.15 -4.56
CA GLY A 779 -66.41 102.69 -5.89
C GLY A 779 -65.12 103.51 -5.95
N LYS A 780 -64.68 103.85 -7.17
CA LYS A 780 -63.56 104.79 -7.44
C LYS A 780 -63.83 106.18 -6.85
N SER A 781 -65.07 106.46 -6.49
CA SER A 781 -65.52 107.74 -5.96
C SER A 781 -66.57 107.57 -4.88
N TYR A 782 -66.67 108.55 -4.01
CA TYR A 782 -67.68 108.62 -2.95
C TYR A 782 -68.29 110.02 -2.90
N THR A 783 -69.62 110.10 -2.98
CA THR A 783 -70.36 111.36 -2.81
C THR A 783 -70.61 111.59 -1.33
N LEU A 784 -70.15 112.75 -0.84
CA LEU A 784 -70.25 113.13 0.56
C LEU A 784 -71.72 113.37 0.95
N LYS A 785 -72.17 112.67 1.98
CA LYS A 785 -73.52 112.79 2.55
C LYS A 785 -73.52 113.76 3.72
N SER A 786 -74.70 114.22 4.14
CA SER A 786 -74.86 115.09 5.32
C SER A 786 -74.18 114.51 6.58
N SER A 787 -74.23 113.18 6.74
CA SER A 787 -73.55 112.44 7.82
C SER A 787 -72.02 112.54 7.82
N ASP A 788 -71.40 113.07 6.77
CA ASP A 788 -69.95 113.26 6.66
C ASP A 788 -69.48 114.64 7.16
N LYS A 789 -70.39 115.61 7.36
CA LYS A 789 -70.03 116.98 7.74
C LYS A 789 -69.22 117.01 9.05
N GLY A 790 -68.10 117.73 9.04
CA GLY A 790 -67.18 117.82 10.18
C GLY A 790 -66.33 116.57 10.42
N LYS A 791 -66.54 115.48 9.69
CA LYS A 791 -65.76 114.23 9.80
C LYS A 791 -64.64 114.20 8.75
N THR A 792 -63.70 113.27 8.94
CA THR A 792 -62.63 113.02 7.97
C THR A 792 -62.95 111.82 7.09
N ILE A 793 -62.59 111.89 5.82
CA ILE A 793 -62.80 110.83 4.83
C ILE A 793 -61.46 110.35 4.31
N LYS A 794 -61.25 109.03 4.28
CA LYS A 794 -60.07 108.38 3.68
C LYS A 794 -60.49 107.17 2.86
N VAL A 795 -59.64 106.73 1.93
CA VAL A 795 -59.90 105.55 1.10
C VAL A 795 -58.78 104.52 1.25
N LYS A 796 -59.16 103.26 1.50
CA LYS A 796 -58.28 102.09 1.46
C LYS A 796 -58.29 101.53 0.04
N LEU A 797 -57.11 101.41 -0.54
CA LEU A 797 -56.86 100.79 -1.84
C LEU A 797 -56.17 99.44 -1.63
N VAL A 798 -56.80 98.37 -2.09
CA VAL A 798 -56.19 97.04 -2.17
C VAL A 798 -55.84 96.78 -3.63
N VAL A 799 -54.59 96.43 -3.89
CA VAL A 799 -54.05 96.15 -5.23
C VAL A 799 -53.59 94.70 -5.28
N SER A 800 -54.07 93.98 -6.27
CA SER A 800 -53.79 92.56 -6.46
C SER A 800 -53.43 92.27 -7.92
N LYS A 801 -52.51 91.34 -8.13
CA LYS A 801 -52.16 90.78 -9.44
C LYS A 801 -51.90 89.29 -9.22
N TRP A 802 -52.34 88.45 -10.15
CA TRP A 802 -52.15 87.00 -10.04
C TRP A 802 -50.65 86.69 -9.90
N TYR A 803 -50.30 85.79 -8.97
CA TYR A 803 -48.92 85.44 -8.56
C TYR A 803 -48.17 86.48 -7.71
N TYR A 804 -48.73 87.68 -7.50
CA TYR A 804 -48.12 88.72 -6.66
C TYR A 804 -48.80 88.84 -5.29
N SER A 805 -48.01 89.18 -4.28
CA SER A 805 -48.49 89.57 -2.96
C SER A 805 -49.42 90.77 -3.05
N THR A 806 -50.60 90.69 -2.43
CA THR A 806 -51.57 91.79 -2.42
C THR A 806 -51.03 92.96 -1.60
N VAL A 807 -51.03 94.16 -2.16
CA VAL A 807 -50.58 95.37 -1.47
C VAL A 807 -51.78 96.22 -1.08
N THR A 808 -51.82 96.65 0.18
CA THR A 808 -52.85 97.55 0.69
C THR A 808 -52.23 98.89 1.04
N LYS A 809 -52.83 100.00 0.58
CA LYS A 809 -52.43 101.37 0.92
C LYS A 809 -53.67 102.18 1.32
N VAL A 810 -53.50 103.16 2.20
CA VAL A 810 -54.57 104.04 2.67
C VAL A 810 -54.20 105.49 2.32
N SER A 811 -55.16 106.26 1.83
CA SER A 811 -54.93 107.68 1.52
C SER A 811 -54.77 108.50 2.79
N LYS A 812 -54.17 109.71 2.67
CA LYS A 812 -54.37 110.75 3.67
C LYS A 812 -55.86 111.08 3.78
N SER A 813 -56.32 111.48 4.96
CA SER A 813 -57.72 111.84 5.20
C SER A 813 -58.00 113.28 4.80
N VAL A 814 -59.22 113.58 4.33
CA VAL A 814 -59.70 114.94 4.02
C VAL A 814 -60.86 115.30 4.95
N LYS A 815 -60.86 116.50 5.54
CA LYS A 815 -61.94 116.96 6.44
C LYS A 815 -63.07 117.59 5.63
N VAL A 816 -64.31 117.24 5.93
CA VAL A 816 -65.50 117.69 5.18
C VAL A 816 -66.09 118.94 5.81
N SER A 817 -66.24 120.02 5.03
CA SER A 817 -66.89 121.28 5.43
C SER A 817 -68.40 121.31 5.14
#